data_AF-A0A9X8CIR1-F1
#
_entry.id   AF-A0A9X8CIR1-F1
#
_cell.length_a   1.000
_cell.length_b   1.000
_cell.length_c   1.000
_cell.angle_alpha   90.00
_cell.angle_beta   90.00
_cell.angle_gamma   90.00
#
_symmetry.space_group_name_H-M   'P 1'
#
loop_
_entity.id
_entity.type
_entity.pdbx_description
1 polymer ?
#
loop_
_entity_poly.entity_id
_entity_poly.type
_entity_poly.pdbx_seq_one_letter_code
_entity_poly.pdbx_strand_id
1 'polypeptide(L)'
;MAVLSKMKRIAQPLVKRKLSPIGKRVETYTHYFINESVDKKTIFYESRDGKSLTDSPLAICLYILKKDVEKQYTHIWSIQSSEEMSYFMNRFKEYDNVLFVERNSDEYLKWLTKAEVLINNATFQSFVTIKEEQTYINTWHGTPLKTMGFDIPGNPSGARNVVRNFFMADVLLSPNAHTTNMFLDSFRLRNNYQGVILEGGYPRMDATFSHDHDHLIRLLHERGVNLDLSKKLLLYTPTCKSGEVSYTEQEIRQMISETTILRDQFGETYNILIKVHPFIYDKAKKEKALSAYLIPDGIDTNELLSLVDVLVTDYSSIFFDFLVTDKPIIFYCWDDDLYSHERGKYFDYDELPGPVAFNLDGLINIMNHLEKRIEDTRWNYERFKRLYVSYDDGNATQRYVDYLLFNQPLSEKIKEIRQNPDKQKLLIYPGGLRKNGITTSFLNLLSTIDYEKYAVTCLLGNPTIQDQIESIQRIPKEVSLLFNFGEPSYTMGESYQDLYYRMRGVNPKKKEKFPLHIYQRNIKRLLGKNKFDVSIDFSGYSLHWTKNILAVDSAMKVCYLHSDMLADMNREVNGKKIHYINVKGIISVYDFYDKLVSVSSVIRDINKQNLSSYADESKFVYAENLLNIPHILATEPEQVSTHSKSTQRLFREAYLNNPSEPLVIFDTRPDSQYANNTTRVLSKAELTVLGRFVYQEESYVKISQGDRYIGWIKERYVTLLADSIQSEHILYKLSKLQGGEHHKLYTHPLGLSDSKIICSLNHFDRLYVLVTKKVITHTGTSYELSNGKEPLGWVSPSAIREMSSVAMFQRQLTKKWLNTLFSTVNRKRLDDLTSLSRQYPINELAQLTNVTKVYEQPDSAAQTTQLDIGTSVILQSKNSQTGWVKVKLENGLSYFIKEAELSVRVSHDPFILLKEPQCFPAIVQTSEVVIYASLDDVLTHKGLLSRVPKEVRVIQRAQTNQSNTFYQIQLKNKQVWIRKDHVTYDLSKGVMNNEGTFFEYPNTVNEPTFVTVGRLSQEKNQALLIESFKLYYETYKKGHLYLIGDGPERENLMNQIKQYHLEKVITMMGQLNQPYLFMTHCDVFVLTSSYEGQSIVLLEALTLKMNVVSTDIPACRQVLGNGKYGMLAKQNDAEGVFNAMEATLMKKKRFKSFNPSHYNKKAMLAFYNILNKESE
;
A
#
# COMPACT_ATOMS: atom_id res chain seq x y z
N MET A 1 2.91 37.25 20.11
CA MET A 1 2.28 35.98 19.66
C MET A 1 2.58 35.62 18.20
N ALA A 2 2.30 36.48 17.20
CA ALA A 2 2.53 36.18 15.78
C ALA A 2 4.02 36.09 15.36
N VAL A 3 4.91 36.87 15.98
CA VAL A 3 6.37 36.78 15.75
C VAL A 3 6.92 35.47 16.33
N LEU A 4 6.52 35.10 17.54
CA LEU A 4 6.85 33.82 18.18
C LEU A 4 6.32 32.61 17.38
N SER A 5 5.12 32.71 16.77
CA SER A 5 4.59 31.63 15.91
C SER A 5 5.32 31.54 14.56
N LYS A 6 5.75 32.66 13.96
CA LYS A 6 6.63 32.70 12.79
C LYS A 6 8.01 32.14 13.10
N MET A 7 8.63 32.53 14.23
CA MET A 7 9.92 31.99 14.66
C MET A 7 9.83 30.49 14.95
N LYS A 8 8.76 30.00 15.60
CA LYS A 8 8.52 28.56 15.77
C LYS A 8 8.36 27.85 14.42
N ARG A 9 7.62 28.39 13.44
CA ARG A 9 7.50 27.82 12.09
C ARG A 9 8.84 27.68 11.35
N ILE A 10 9.80 28.56 11.63
CA ILE A 10 11.12 28.57 10.97
C ILE A 10 12.12 27.69 11.72
N ALA A 11 12.19 27.82 13.04
CA ALA A 11 13.19 27.13 13.86
C ALA A 11 12.83 25.66 14.12
N GLN A 12 11.55 25.30 14.26
CA GLN A 12 11.14 23.96 14.68
C GLN A 12 11.49 22.85 13.68
N PRO A 13 11.33 23.03 12.35
CA PRO A 13 11.79 22.03 11.37
C PRO A 13 13.31 21.84 11.38
N LEU A 14 14.08 22.93 11.51
CA LEU A 14 15.55 22.91 11.52
C LEU A 14 16.09 22.26 12.81
N VAL A 15 15.49 22.57 13.95
CA VAL A 15 15.83 21.95 15.25
C VAL A 15 15.48 20.46 15.24
N LYS A 16 14.32 20.07 14.68
CA LYS A 16 13.96 18.65 14.55
C LYS A 16 14.98 17.87 13.70
N ARG A 17 15.45 18.46 12.59
CA ARG A 17 16.49 17.88 11.74
C ARG A 17 17.83 17.76 12.48
N LYS A 18 18.25 18.81 13.20
CA LYS A 18 19.50 18.82 13.99
C LYS A 18 19.50 17.78 15.11
N LEU A 19 18.33 17.47 15.68
CA LEU A 19 18.18 16.50 16.76
C LEU A 19 18.02 15.06 16.25
N SER A 20 17.70 14.84 14.97
CA SER A 20 17.50 13.49 14.44
C SER A 20 18.83 12.83 14.02
N PRO A 21 19.10 11.57 14.39
CA PRO A 21 20.31 10.86 13.96
C PRO A 21 20.44 10.73 12.44
N ILE A 22 19.31 10.62 11.73
CA ILE A 22 19.31 10.60 10.26
C ILE A 22 19.64 11.97 9.67
N GLY A 23 19.11 13.06 10.24
CA GLY A 23 19.37 14.42 9.77
C GLY A 23 20.84 14.80 9.89
N LYS A 24 21.49 14.44 11.01
CA LYS A 24 22.93 14.61 11.19
C LYS A 24 23.74 13.82 10.17
N ARG A 25 23.42 12.54 9.94
CA ARG A 25 24.11 11.71 8.93
C ARG A 25 23.98 12.29 7.52
N VAL A 26 22.78 12.71 7.11
CA VAL A 26 22.58 13.33 5.80
C VAL A 26 23.35 14.64 5.69
N GLU A 27 23.41 15.44 6.74
CA GLU A 27 24.21 16.66 6.77
C GLU A 27 25.70 16.37 6.62
N THR A 28 26.27 15.45 7.41
CA THR A 28 27.67 15.02 7.31
C THR A 28 27.99 14.47 5.92
N TYR A 29 27.17 13.55 5.41
CA TYR A 29 27.32 13.02 4.05
C TYR A 29 27.30 14.13 3.00
N THR A 30 26.40 15.11 3.15
CA THR A 30 26.29 16.23 2.21
C THR A 30 27.57 17.09 2.24
N HIS A 31 28.19 17.30 3.40
CA HIS A 31 29.49 17.99 3.47
C HIS A 31 30.59 17.21 2.74
N TYR A 32 30.69 15.89 2.95
CA TYR A 32 31.67 15.07 2.22
C TYR A 32 31.40 15.04 0.71
N PHE A 33 30.13 14.94 0.31
CA PHE A 33 29.77 14.97 -1.09
C PHE A 33 30.20 16.26 -1.79
N ILE A 34 30.11 17.41 -1.10
CA ILE A 34 30.50 18.72 -1.63
C ILE A 34 32.02 18.89 -1.65
N ASN A 35 32.72 18.47 -0.59
CA ASN A 35 34.11 18.87 -0.36
C ASN A 35 35.15 17.82 -0.78
N GLU A 36 34.80 16.54 -0.82
CA GLU A 36 35.76 15.48 -1.15
C GLU A 36 35.82 15.25 -2.67
N SER A 37 37.01 15.00 -3.20
CA SER A 37 37.19 14.48 -4.55
C SER A 37 37.10 12.95 -4.57
N VAL A 38 36.74 12.39 -5.72
CA VAL A 38 36.78 10.93 -5.94
C VAL A 38 38.23 10.49 -6.03
N ASP A 39 38.57 9.47 -5.24
CA ASP A 39 39.87 8.82 -5.18
C ASP A 39 39.91 7.67 -6.19
N LYS A 40 40.82 7.78 -7.15
CA LYS A 40 40.97 6.81 -8.23
C LYS A 40 41.54 5.51 -7.68
N LYS A 41 41.09 4.37 -8.21
CA LYS A 41 41.48 3.03 -7.73
C LYS A 41 41.01 2.69 -6.30
N THR A 42 39.98 3.35 -5.79
CA THR A 42 39.31 2.92 -4.54
C THR A 42 37.99 2.22 -4.86
N ILE A 43 37.79 1.04 -4.29
CA ILE A 43 36.57 0.23 -4.44
C ILE A 43 35.89 0.06 -3.09
N PHE A 44 34.62 0.44 -3.02
CA PHE A 44 33.77 0.29 -1.84
C PHE A 44 32.81 -0.87 -2.00
N TYR A 45 32.76 -1.73 -1.00
CA TYR A 45 31.92 -2.93 -0.97
C TYR A 45 30.91 -2.85 0.19
N GLU A 46 29.65 -3.16 -0.09
CA GLU A 46 28.64 -3.38 0.94
C GLU A 46 27.79 -4.61 0.59
N SER A 47 27.73 -5.57 1.52
CA SER A 47 26.85 -6.73 1.42
C SER A 47 25.84 -6.72 2.56
N ARG A 48 24.55 -6.87 2.23
CA ARG A 48 23.43 -6.95 3.18
C ARG A 48 23.42 -5.84 4.26
N ASP A 49 23.52 -4.57 3.85
CA ASP A 49 23.60 -3.43 4.76
C ASP A 49 24.79 -3.51 5.74
N GLY A 50 25.92 -4.07 5.30
CA GLY A 50 27.13 -4.27 6.09
C GLY A 50 27.06 -5.42 7.09
N LYS A 51 25.99 -6.22 7.10
CA LYS A 51 25.82 -7.30 8.07
C LYS A 51 26.68 -8.52 7.80
N SER A 52 27.23 -8.66 6.59
CA SER A 52 27.99 -9.83 6.20
C SER A 52 29.09 -9.48 5.19
N LEU A 53 30.18 -10.26 5.20
CA LEU A 53 31.24 -10.27 4.18
C LEU A 53 31.07 -11.52 3.31
N THR A 54 30.02 -11.54 2.48
CA THR A 54 29.60 -12.71 1.67
C THR A 54 29.05 -12.25 0.33
N ASP A 55 28.64 -13.22 -0.51
CA ASP A 55 27.90 -13.00 -1.77
C ASP A 55 28.78 -12.44 -2.90
N SER A 56 28.17 -11.91 -3.98
CA SER A 56 28.89 -11.48 -5.17
C SER A 56 29.93 -10.37 -4.91
N PRO A 57 29.72 -9.41 -3.98
CA PRO A 57 30.76 -8.46 -3.61
C PRO A 57 32.02 -9.12 -3.04
N LEU A 58 31.88 -10.22 -2.27
CA LEU A 58 33.03 -10.96 -1.73
C LEU A 58 33.80 -11.65 -2.87
N ALA A 59 33.10 -12.36 -3.74
CA ALA A 59 33.71 -13.06 -4.88
C ALA A 59 34.52 -12.09 -5.75
N ILE A 60 33.94 -10.93 -6.08
CA ILE A 60 34.61 -9.85 -6.82
C ILE A 60 35.85 -9.37 -6.08
N CYS A 61 35.75 -9.06 -4.78
CA CYS A 61 36.87 -8.57 -3.99
C CYS A 61 38.03 -9.57 -3.96
N LEU A 62 37.75 -10.86 -3.70
CA LEU A 62 38.78 -11.91 -3.64
C LEU A 62 39.47 -12.11 -4.99
N TYR A 63 38.72 -12.07 -6.09
CA TYR A 63 39.30 -12.17 -7.42
C TYR A 63 40.24 -10.99 -7.73
N ILE A 64 39.83 -9.76 -7.40
CA ILE A 64 40.67 -8.57 -7.60
C ILE A 64 41.93 -8.65 -6.74
N LEU A 65 41.82 -9.01 -5.45
CA LEU A 65 42.99 -9.13 -4.56
C LEU A 65 44.01 -10.16 -5.08
N LYS A 66 43.55 -11.24 -5.73
CA LYS A 66 44.43 -12.23 -6.34
C LYS A 66 45.09 -11.72 -7.63
N LYS A 67 44.40 -10.88 -8.40
CA LYS A 67 44.84 -10.40 -9.71
C LYS A 67 45.70 -9.13 -9.63
N ASP A 68 45.37 -8.22 -8.72
CA ASP A 68 46.08 -6.97 -8.45
C ASP A 68 47.25 -7.20 -7.49
N VAL A 69 48.25 -7.94 -7.97
CA VAL A 69 49.45 -8.31 -7.19
C VAL A 69 50.24 -7.08 -6.74
N GLU A 70 50.18 -5.99 -7.51
CA GLU A 70 50.83 -4.71 -7.19
C GLU A 70 50.05 -3.87 -6.16
N LYS A 71 48.87 -4.33 -5.71
CA LYS A 71 47.99 -3.64 -4.75
C LYS A 71 47.68 -2.20 -5.16
N GLN A 72 47.42 -2.00 -6.45
CA GLN A 72 47.05 -0.69 -6.98
C GLN A 72 45.68 -0.21 -6.47
N TYR A 73 44.78 -1.13 -6.11
CA TYR A 73 43.45 -0.83 -5.60
C TYR A 73 43.40 -0.83 -4.07
N THR A 74 42.68 0.15 -3.51
CA THR A 74 42.30 0.17 -2.09
C THR A 74 40.86 -0.34 -1.95
N HIS A 75 40.65 -1.30 -1.05
CA HIS A 75 39.37 -1.97 -0.84
C HIS A 75 38.74 -1.51 0.47
N ILE A 76 37.56 -0.90 0.42
CA ILE A 76 36.83 -0.42 1.59
C ILE A 76 35.58 -1.28 1.80
N TRP A 77 35.47 -1.95 2.94
CA TRP A 77 34.30 -2.75 3.30
C TRP A 77 33.44 -2.04 4.35
N SER A 78 32.15 -1.83 4.03
CA SER A 78 31.13 -1.44 4.99
C SER A 78 30.73 -2.64 5.85
N ILE A 79 30.86 -2.53 7.17
CA ILE A 79 30.53 -3.59 8.12
C ILE A 79 29.66 -3.11 9.28
N GLN A 80 28.95 -4.02 9.93
CA GLN A 80 28.39 -3.84 11.26
C GLN A 80 29.17 -4.73 12.24
N SER A 81 29.77 -4.12 13.25
CA SER A 81 30.59 -4.84 14.22
C SER A 81 29.79 -5.94 14.94
N SER A 82 30.30 -7.16 14.88
CA SER A 82 29.80 -8.32 15.61
C SER A 82 30.95 -9.28 15.90
N GLU A 83 30.73 -10.21 16.84
CA GLU A 83 31.70 -11.28 17.12
C GLU A 83 31.96 -12.13 15.86
N GLU A 84 30.90 -12.48 15.13
CA GLU A 84 31.03 -13.24 13.88
C GLU A 84 31.77 -12.45 12.80
N MET A 85 31.51 -11.16 12.67
CA MET A 85 32.18 -10.29 11.68
C MET A 85 33.68 -10.22 11.92
N SER A 86 34.11 -10.10 13.18
CA SER A 86 35.52 -10.05 13.57
C SER A 86 36.31 -11.27 13.07
N TYR A 87 35.68 -12.45 13.09
CA TYR A 87 36.28 -13.68 12.55
C TYR A 87 36.49 -13.60 11.03
N PHE A 88 35.49 -13.15 10.27
CA PHE A 88 35.61 -13.07 8.81
C PHE A 88 36.58 -11.97 8.36
N MET A 89 36.68 -10.87 9.10
CA MET A 89 37.69 -9.84 8.85
C MET A 89 39.12 -10.41 8.94
N ASN A 90 39.35 -11.42 9.78
CA ASN A 90 40.66 -12.04 9.92
C ASN A 90 41.13 -12.76 8.63
N ARG A 91 40.21 -13.14 7.72
CA ARG A 91 40.56 -13.66 6.38
C ARG A 91 41.34 -12.64 5.54
N PHE A 92 41.20 -11.36 5.85
CA PHE A 92 41.84 -10.27 5.14
C PHE A 92 43.09 -9.73 5.86
N LYS A 93 43.54 -10.35 6.95
CA LYS A 93 44.64 -9.85 7.79
C LYS A 93 45.97 -9.69 7.05
N GLU A 94 46.18 -10.46 5.98
CA GLU A 94 47.38 -10.40 5.13
C GLU A 94 47.31 -9.29 4.06
N TYR A 95 46.15 -8.64 3.89
CA TYR A 95 45.91 -7.58 2.92
C TYR A 95 45.82 -6.21 3.61
N ASP A 96 46.93 -5.49 3.62
CA ASP A 96 47.04 -4.12 4.17
C ASP A 96 46.27 -3.06 3.36
N ASN A 97 45.93 -3.35 2.10
CA ASN A 97 45.09 -2.52 1.24
C ASN A 97 43.57 -2.79 1.40
N VAL A 98 43.16 -3.62 2.37
CA VAL A 98 41.75 -3.87 2.72
C VAL A 98 41.42 -3.19 4.05
N LEU A 99 40.50 -2.23 4.01
CA LEU A 99 40.07 -1.44 5.15
C LEU A 99 38.59 -1.71 5.47
N PHE A 100 38.28 -1.82 6.75
CA PHE A 100 36.91 -2.00 7.23
C PHE A 100 36.41 -0.73 7.90
N VAL A 101 35.20 -0.30 7.53
CA VAL A 101 34.55 0.89 8.09
C VAL A 101 33.19 0.53 8.66
N GLU A 102 32.93 0.99 9.89
CA GLU A 102 31.64 0.75 10.55
C GLU A 102 30.53 1.50 9.82
N ARG A 103 29.45 0.81 9.49
CA ARG A 103 28.35 1.37 8.70
C ARG A 103 27.68 2.51 9.44
N ASN A 104 27.43 3.60 8.72
CA ASN A 104 26.92 4.88 9.25
C ASN A 104 27.90 5.67 10.12
N SER A 105 29.15 5.21 10.28
CA SER A 105 30.22 6.04 10.84
C SER A 105 30.56 7.21 9.90
N ASP A 106 31.32 8.16 10.43
CA ASP A 106 31.81 9.30 9.66
C ASP A 106 32.70 8.86 8.48
N GLU A 107 33.60 7.91 8.71
CA GLU A 107 34.44 7.29 7.67
C GLU A 107 33.62 6.58 6.59
N TYR A 108 32.57 5.83 6.97
CA TYR A 108 31.65 5.22 6.00
C TYR A 108 31.01 6.28 5.09
N LEU A 109 30.53 7.40 5.66
CA LEU A 109 29.92 8.48 4.88
C LEU A 109 30.94 9.14 3.95
N LYS A 110 32.19 9.30 4.39
CA LYS A 110 33.29 9.84 3.60
C LYS A 110 33.64 8.92 2.43
N TRP A 111 33.91 7.64 2.69
CA TRP A 111 34.31 6.68 1.66
C TRP A 111 33.23 6.44 0.59
N LEU A 112 31.94 6.49 0.95
CA LEU A 112 30.85 6.48 -0.04
C LEU A 112 30.96 7.61 -1.08
N THR A 113 31.58 8.75 -0.72
CA THR A 113 31.75 9.91 -1.62
C THR A 113 33.12 9.97 -2.30
N LYS A 114 34.08 9.18 -1.82
CA LYS A 114 35.46 9.12 -2.31
C LYS A 114 35.72 7.94 -3.23
N ALA A 115 35.16 6.76 -2.95
CA ALA A 115 35.46 5.58 -3.74
C ALA A 115 35.01 5.74 -5.19
N GLU A 116 35.86 5.39 -6.14
CA GLU A 116 35.56 5.42 -7.58
C GLU A 116 34.55 4.34 -7.96
N VAL A 117 34.66 3.13 -7.40
CA VAL A 117 33.72 2.04 -7.69
C VAL A 117 32.94 1.70 -6.42
N LEU A 118 31.61 1.68 -6.52
CA LEU A 118 30.72 1.25 -5.45
C LEU A 118 30.07 -0.08 -5.86
N ILE A 119 30.17 -1.11 -5.02
CA ILE A 119 29.62 -2.44 -5.27
C ILE A 119 28.65 -2.79 -4.13
N ASN A 120 27.40 -3.09 -4.48
CA ASN A 120 26.36 -3.45 -3.51
C ASN A 120 25.45 -4.56 -4.06
N ASN A 121 25.09 -5.54 -3.23
CA ASN A 121 24.16 -6.62 -3.60
C ASN A 121 22.70 -6.36 -3.20
N ALA A 122 22.45 -5.24 -2.53
CA ALA A 122 21.15 -4.84 -2.05
C ALA A 122 20.88 -3.38 -2.42
N THR A 123 20.76 -2.49 -1.43
CA THR A 123 20.48 -1.08 -1.67
C THR A 123 21.28 -0.19 -0.72
N PHE A 124 21.85 0.88 -1.26
CA PHE A 124 22.31 1.99 -0.43
C PHE A 124 21.13 2.77 0.17
N GLN A 125 21.42 3.48 1.26
CA GLN A 125 20.45 4.30 1.97
C GLN A 125 19.94 5.47 1.13
N SER A 126 18.75 5.97 1.47
CA SER A 126 18.02 6.99 0.70
C SER A 126 18.76 8.31 0.45
N PHE A 127 19.82 8.62 1.21
CA PHE A 127 20.60 9.85 1.07
C PHE A 127 21.82 9.72 0.14
N VAL A 128 22.25 8.50 -0.18
CA VAL A 128 23.48 8.25 -0.95
C VAL A 128 23.32 8.75 -2.37
N THR A 129 24.13 9.70 -2.80
CA THR A 129 24.08 10.29 -4.14
C THR A 129 25.37 9.95 -4.88
N ILE A 130 25.26 9.44 -6.10
CA ILE A 130 26.40 9.02 -6.94
C ILE A 130 26.98 10.24 -7.67
N LYS A 131 28.30 10.43 -7.58
CA LYS A 131 29.03 11.47 -8.35
C LYS A 131 29.23 11.04 -9.81
N GLU A 132 29.55 11.98 -10.70
CA GLU A 132 29.70 11.65 -12.13
C GLU A 132 30.86 10.67 -12.37
N GLU A 133 31.92 10.81 -11.58
CA GLU A 133 33.16 10.06 -11.67
C GLU A 133 33.11 8.69 -10.99
N GLN A 134 32.02 8.38 -10.28
CA GLN A 134 31.86 7.09 -9.57
C GLN A 134 31.11 6.10 -10.44
N THR A 135 31.48 4.82 -10.41
CA THR A 135 30.74 3.72 -11.05
C THR A 135 30.00 2.90 -9.99
N TYR A 136 28.68 2.82 -10.07
CA TYR A 136 27.87 2.00 -9.18
C TYR A 136 27.46 0.69 -9.85
N ILE A 137 27.97 -0.42 -9.33
CA ILE A 137 27.65 -1.79 -9.73
C ILE A 137 26.71 -2.38 -8.68
N ASN A 138 25.48 -2.69 -9.09
CA ASN A 138 24.54 -3.41 -8.25
C ASN A 138 24.46 -4.87 -8.71
N THR A 139 24.92 -5.78 -7.86
CA THR A 139 24.94 -7.21 -8.19
C THR A 139 23.60 -7.89 -7.93
N TRP A 140 22.67 -7.23 -7.22
CA TRP A 140 21.51 -7.86 -6.62
C TRP A 140 21.90 -9.14 -5.84
N HIS A 141 20.94 -10.01 -5.50
CA HIS A 141 21.17 -11.10 -4.55
C HIS A 141 20.39 -12.38 -4.85
N GLY A 142 19.94 -12.60 -6.09
CA GLY A 142 19.33 -13.88 -6.47
C GLY A 142 18.25 -13.78 -7.55
N THR A 143 18.02 -14.92 -8.20
CA THR A 143 16.91 -15.14 -9.12
C THR A 143 15.58 -15.11 -8.35
N PRO A 144 14.59 -14.30 -8.76
CA PRO A 144 13.35 -14.12 -8.01
C PRO A 144 12.38 -15.29 -8.19
N LEU A 145 11.98 -15.92 -7.08
CA LEU A 145 10.87 -16.90 -7.04
C LEU A 145 9.51 -16.22 -6.72
N LYS A 146 9.54 -15.22 -5.84
CA LYS A 146 8.37 -14.47 -5.37
C LYS A 146 8.16 -13.25 -6.25
N THR A 147 6.92 -12.72 -6.30
CA THR A 147 6.71 -11.45 -7.03
C THR A 147 7.56 -10.34 -6.40
N MET A 148 8.08 -9.46 -7.25
CA MET A 148 9.01 -8.39 -6.87
C MET A 148 8.53 -7.05 -7.38
N GLY A 149 9.08 -5.96 -6.84
CA GLY A 149 8.80 -4.62 -7.32
C GLY A 149 7.32 -4.25 -7.22
N PHE A 150 6.74 -3.87 -8.36
CA PHE A 150 5.35 -3.42 -8.47
C PHE A 150 4.36 -4.56 -8.70
N ASP A 151 4.83 -5.80 -8.88
CA ASP A 151 3.97 -6.98 -8.97
C ASP A 151 3.52 -7.45 -7.57
N ILE A 152 4.18 -6.99 -6.50
CA ILE A 152 3.77 -7.24 -5.12
C ILE A 152 2.43 -6.54 -4.85
N PRO A 153 1.37 -7.26 -4.42
CA PRO A 153 0.09 -6.65 -4.08
C PRO A 153 0.22 -5.61 -2.96
N GLY A 154 -0.61 -4.55 -3.03
CA GLY A 154 -0.70 -3.53 -1.98
C GLY A 154 -0.04 -2.20 -2.36
N ASN A 155 0.69 -1.60 -1.40
CA ASN A 155 1.23 -0.24 -1.58
C ASN A 155 2.53 -0.25 -2.44
N PRO A 156 2.51 0.34 -3.64
CA PRO A 156 3.64 0.28 -4.58
C PRO A 156 4.91 0.97 -4.07
N SER A 157 4.79 1.86 -3.07
CA SER A 157 5.95 2.55 -2.50
C SER A 157 6.84 1.66 -1.62
N GLY A 158 6.48 0.38 -1.41
CA GLY A 158 7.36 -0.60 -0.78
C GLY A 158 8.68 -0.77 -1.54
N ALA A 159 8.64 -0.71 -2.87
CA ALA A 159 9.81 -0.87 -3.74
C ALA A 159 10.65 0.41 -3.92
N ARG A 160 10.28 1.54 -3.30
CA ARG A 160 10.83 2.86 -3.62
C ARG A 160 12.35 2.98 -3.52
N ASN A 161 12.98 2.36 -2.52
CA ASN A 161 14.45 2.43 -2.38
C ASN A 161 15.16 1.47 -3.31
N VAL A 162 14.52 0.35 -3.64
CA VAL A 162 15.04 -0.64 -4.59
C VAL A 162 15.06 -0.04 -6.00
N VAL A 163 13.92 0.47 -6.48
CA VAL A 163 13.83 1.09 -7.83
C VAL A 163 14.82 2.25 -7.95
N ARG A 164 14.92 3.11 -6.93
CA ARG A 164 15.91 4.19 -6.90
C ARG A 164 17.34 3.68 -7.05
N ASN A 165 17.69 2.59 -6.37
CA ASN A 165 19.03 2.00 -6.45
C ASN A 165 19.29 1.39 -7.83
N PHE A 166 18.31 0.74 -8.44
CA PHE A 166 18.46 0.25 -9.81
C PHE A 166 18.59 1.39 -10.81
N PHE A 167 17.75 2.41 -10.68
CA PHE A 167 17.77 3.57 -11.55
C PHE A 167 19.12 4.31 -11.49
N MET A 168 19.74 4.39 -10.31
CA MET A 168 21.03 5.06 -10.14
C MET A 168 22.27 4.19 -10.45
N ALA A 169 22.11 2.88 -10.70
CA ALA A 169 23.23 1.98 -10.98
C ALA A 169 23.72 2.14 -12.42
N ASP A 170 25.04 2.25 -12.59
CA ASP A 170 25.65 2.23 -13.93
C ASP A 170 25.60 0.80 -14.51
N VAL A 171 25.70 -0.22 -13.65
CA VAL A 171 25.67 -1.64 -14.01
C VAL A 171 24.73 -2.41 -13.09
N LEU A 172 23.83 -3.19 -13.67
CA LEU A 172 23.05 -4.23 -12.99
C LEU A 172 23.54 -5.62 -13.45
N LEU A 173 23.94 -6.47 -12.51
CA LEU A 173 24.24 -7.87 -12.85
C LEU A 173 22.96 -8.70 -12.84
N SER A 174 22.80 -9.53 -13.84
CA SER A 174 21.69 -10.45 -13.99
C SER A 174 22.20 -11.88 -14.23
N PRO A 175 21.69 -12.88 -13.50
CA PRO A 175 22.10 -14.26 -13.68
C PRO A 175 21.46 -14.89 -14.92
N ASN A 176 20.29 -14.41 -15.36
CA ASN A 176 19.47 -15.02 -16.40
C ASN A 176 18.38 -14.06 -16.93
N ALA A 177 17.77 -14.42 -18.06
CA ALA A 177 16.71 -13.64 -18.71
C ALA A 177 15.49 -13.37 -17.81
N HIS A 178 15.17 -14.28 -16.89
CA HIS A 178 14.06 -14.08 -15.94
C HIS A 178 14.33 -12.92 -14.98
N THR A 179 15.53 -12.85 -14.42
CA THR A 179 15.93 -11.75 -13.53
C THR A 179 16.06 -10.44 -14.30
N THR A 180 16.55 -10.50 -15.55
CA THR A 180 16.55 -9.35 -16.46
C THR A 180 15.13 -8.82 -16.67
N ASN A 181 14.17 -9.68 -16.98
CA ASN A 181 12.77 -9.27 -17.16
C ASN A 181 12.14 -8.78 -15.85
N MET A 182 12.51 -9.32 -14.69
CA MET A 182 12.10 -8.76 -13.40
C MET A 182 12.56 -7.30 -13.25
N PHE A 183 13.81 -6.98 -13.58
CA PHE A 183 14.27 -5.58 -13.57
C PHE A 183 13.46 -4.72 -14.53
N LEU A 184 13.28 -5.18 -15.77
CA LEU A 184 12.64 -4.40 -16.83
C LEU A 184 11.14 -4.21 -16.63
N ASP A 185 10.43 -5.24 -16.19
CA ASP A 185 8.96 -5.29 -16.16
C ASP A 185 8.41 -5.11 -14.75
N SER A 186 8.83 -5.94 -13.79
CA SER A 186 8.33 -5.87 -12.41
C SER A 186 8.78 -4.61 -11.67
N PHE A 187 10.02 -4.15 -11.91
CA PHE A 187 10.51 -2.85 -11.42
C PHE A 187 10.32 -1.71 -12.44
N ARG A 188 9.69 -2.00 -13.58
CA ARG A 188 9.34 -1.04 -14.65
C ARG A 188 10.54 -0.21 -15.12
N LEU A 189 11.67 -0.84 -15.43
CA LEU A 189 12.88 -0.18 -15.93
C LEU A 189 12.99 -0.19 -17.46
N ARG A 190 12.12 -0.95 -18.16
CA ARG A 190 12.12 -1.05 -19.62
C ARG A 190 12.10 0.33 -20.28
N ASN A 191 12.98 0.52 -21.27
CA ASN A 191 13.18 1.77 -22.02
C ASN A 191 13.66 3.00 -21.22
N ASN A 192 13.57 3.01 -19.89
CA ASN A 192 13.85 4.18 -19.06
C ASN A 192 15.17 4.09 -18.30
N TYR A 193 15.67 2.87 -18.03
CA TYR A 193 16.98 2.67 -17.42
C TYR A 193 18.10 2.94 -18.41
N GLN A 194 19.07 3.77 -18.01
CA GLN A 194 20.15 4.24 -18.89
C GLN A 194 21.52 3.58 -18.61
N GLY A 195 21.63 2.81 -17.54
CA GLY A 195 22.79 1.96 -17.32
C GLY A 195 22.74 0.70 -18.19
N VAL A 196 23.61 -0.26 -17.89
CA VAL A 196 23.69 -1.53 -18.60
C VAL A 196 23.30 -2.69 -17.70
N ILE A 197 22.49 -3.62 -18.22
CA ILE A 197 22.27 -4.92 -17.57
C ILE A 197 23.24 -5.90 -18.22
N LEU A 198 24.10 -6.52 -17.41
CA LEU A 198 25.00 -7.58 -17.86
C LEU A 198 24.42 -8.92 -17.40
N GLU A 199 23.93 -9.70 -18.36
CA GLU A 199 23.33 -11.01 -18.12
C GLU A 199 24.36 -12.12 -18.38
N GLY A 200 24.80 -12.83 -17.33
CA GLY A 200 25.92 -13.78 -17.46
C GLY A 200 26.27 -14.59 -16.20
N GLY A 201 25.29 -14.94 -15.38
CA GLY A 201 25.50 -15.66 -14.09
C GLY A 201 25.82 -14.71 -12.93
N TYR A 202 26.04 -15.26 -11.73
CA TYR A 202 26.43 -14.46 -10.55
C TYR A 202 27.85 -14.77 -10.07
N PRO A 203 28.66 -13.75 -9.70
CA PRO A 203 29.99 -13.97 -9.12
C PRO A 203 30.01 -14.95 -7.93
N ARG A 204 29.00 -14.89 -7.04
CA ARG A 204 28.93 -15.80 -5.88
C ARG A 204 28.81 -17.28 -6.26
N MET A 205 28.28 -17.59 -7.44
CA MET A 205 28.04 -18.97 -7.88
C MET A 205 29.34 -19.73 -8.11
N ASP A 206 30.44 -19.02 -8.40
CA ASP A 206 31.74 -19.64 -8.59
C ASP A 206 32.20 -20.44 -7.36
N ALA A 207 31.82 -19.98 -6.15
CA ALA A 207 32.14 -20.67 -4.91
C ALA A 207 31.43 -22.02 -4.74
N THR A 208 30.31 -22.25 -5.44
CA THR A 208 29.61 -23.56 -5.43
C THR A 208 30.37 -24.63 -6.22
N PHE A 209 31.29 -24.23 -7.09
CA PHE A 209 32.24 -25.11 -7.77
C PHE A 209 33.57 -25.26 -7.01
N SER A 210 33.67 -24.73 -5.78
CA SER A 210 34.87 -24.88 -4.96
C SER A 210 35.13 -26.35 -4.61
N HIS A 211 36.42 -26.71 -4.50
CA HIS A 211 36.87 -28.05 -4.15
C HIS A 211 37.57 -28.12 -2.78
N ASP A 212 37.68 -26.99 -2.06
CA ASP A 212 38.31 -26.94 -0.72
C ASP A 212 37.30 -27.29 0.39
N HIS A 213 36.81 -28.53 0.32
CA HIS A 213 35.89 -29.08 1.30
C HIS A 213 36.51 -29.17 2.70
N ASP A 214 37.81 -29.43 2.77
CA ASP A 214 38.53 -29.57 4.04
C ASP A 214 38.56 -28.26 4.84
N HIS A 215 38.77 -27.11 4.18
CA HIS A 215 38.70 -25.82 4.85
C HIS A 215 37.31 -25.54 5.42
N LEU A 216 36.26 -25.78 4.63
CA LEU A 216 34.88 -25.56 5.06
C LEU A 216 34.47 -26.49 6.20
N ILE A 217 34.87 -27.77 6.17
CA ILE A 217 34.62 -28.72 7.25
C ILE A 217 35.33 -28.28 8.54
N ARG A 218 36.60 -27.85 8.46
CA ARG A 218 37.33 -27.28 9.61
C ARG A 218 36.61 -26.06 10.18
N LEU A 219 36.15 -25.17 9.31
CA LEU A 219 35.43 -23.96 9.69
C LEU A 219 34.09 -24.28 10.39
N LEU A 220 33.34 -25.27 9.90
CA LEU A 220 32.12 -25.74 10.56
C LEU A 220 32.42 -26.34 11.94
N HIS A 221 33.46 -27.17 12.05
CA HIS A 221 33.90 -27.77 13.31
C HIS A 221 34.31 -26.72 14.35
N GLU A 222 35.11 -25.72 13.96
CA GLU A 222 35.49 -24.57 14.83
C GLU A 222 34.28 -23.80 15.35
N ARG A 223 33.17 -23.81 14.61
CA ARG A 223 31.92 -23.15 14.97
C ARG A 223 30.94 -24.05 15.70
N GLY A 224 31.35 -25.26 16.07
CA GLY A 224 30.54 -26.20 16.86
C GLY A 224 29.60 -27.09 16.03
N VAL A 225 29.79 -27.15 14.71
CA VAL A 225 29.04 -28.05 13.81
C VAL A 225 29.94 -29.21 13.40
N ASN A 226 29.71 -30.38 13.99
CA ASN A 226 30.47 -31.59 13.72
C ASN A 226 29.78 -32.44 12.65
N LEU A 227 30.54 -32.93 11.68
CA LEU A 227 30.04 -33.78 10.60
C LEU A 227 30.63 -35.17 10.70
N ASP A 228 29.80 -36.19 10.53
CA ASP A 228 30.24 -37.55 10.28
C ASP A 228 30.53 -37.69 8.77
N LEU A 229 31.81 -37.72 8.40
CA LEU A 229 32.25 -37.74 7.01
C LEU A 229 31.85 -39.02 6.24
N SER A 230 31.36 -40.06 6.94
CA SER A 230 30.81 -41.26 6.30
C SER A 230 29.38 -41.08 5.78
N LYS A 231 28.68 -40.03 6.24
CA LYS A 231 27.27 -39.76 5.95
C LYS A 231 27.12 -38.66 4.90
N LYS A 232 26.05 -38.73 4.11
CA LYS A 232 25.67 -37.67 3.15
C LYS A 232 25.19 -36.41 3.88
N LEU A 233 25.23 -35.23 3.26
CA LEU A 233 24.74 -33.99 3.88
C LEU A 233 23.35 -33.59 3.35
N LEU A 234 22.37 -33.51 4.25
CA LEU A 234 21.06 -32.90 4.00
C LEU A 234 21.00 -31.52 4.63
N LEU A 235 20.72 -30.49 3.83
CA LEU A 235 20.55 -29.12 4.29
C LEU A 235 19.08 -28.70 4.25
N TYR A 236 18.51 -28.37 5.40
CA TYR A 236 17.18 -27.80 5.54
C TYR A 236 17.23 -26.26 5.63
N THR A 237 16.53 -25.57 4.73
CA THR A 237 16.56 -24.09 4.58
C THR A 237 15.16 -23.47 4.56
N PRO A 238 14.46 -23.40 5.71
CA PRO A 238 13.14 -22.79 5.79
C PRO A 238 13.19 -21.25 5.63
N THR A 239 12.23 -20.66 4.92
CA THR A 239 12.12 -19.19 4.83
C THR A 239 11.48 -18.61 6.10
N CYS A 240 11.93 -17.41 6.52
CA CYS A 240 11.30 -16.68 7.63
C CYS A 240 9.99 -16.03 7.18
N LYS A 241 8.92 -16.18 7.98
CA LYS A 241 7.56 -15.82 7.57
C LYS A 241 7.09 -14.48 8.13
N SER A 242 7.65 -13.98 9.23
CA SER A 242 7.44 -12.60 9.68
C SER A 242 8.48 -12.07 10.68
N GLY A 243 8.59 -10.74 10.79
CA GLY A 243 9.47 -10.07 11.76
C GLY A 243 8.90 -9.94 13.18
N GLU A 244 7.74 -10.53 13.45
CA GLU A 244 7.05 -10.42 14.74
C GLU A 244 7.54 -11.47 15.75
N VAL A 245 7.67 -11.06 17.01
CA VAL A 245 8.36 -11.85 18.04
C VAL A 245 7.64 -13.15 18.38
N SER A 246 6.31 -13.13 18.54
CA SER A 246 5.50 -14.31 18.88
C SER A 246 5.58 -15.38 17.79
N TYR A 247 5.50 -14.96 16.53
CA TYR A 247 5.63 -15.85 15.38
C TYR A 247 7.03 -16.46 15.29
N THR A 248 8.08 -15.69 15.60
CA THR A 248 9.45 -16.22 15.56
C THR A 248 9.65 -17.40 16.54
N GLU A 249 9.07 -17.32 17.74
CA GLU A 249 9.22 -18.39 18.74
C GLU A 249 8.54 -19.69 18.29
N GLN A 250 7.35 -19.56 17.70
CA GLN A 250 6.63 -20.70 17.15
C GLN A 250 7.35 -21.32 15.94
N GLU A 251 7.85 -20.50 15.01
CA GLU A 251 8.67 -20.96 13.88
C GLU A 251 9.85 -21.81 14.38
N ILE A 252 10.51 -21.38 15.45
CA ILE A 252 11.63 -22.10 16.05
C ILE A 252 11.21 -23.44 16.66
N ARG A 253 10.10 -23.49 17.42
CA ARG A 253 9.57 -24.75 17.97
C ARG A 253 9.22 -25.76 16.88
N GLN A 254 8.61 -25.29 15.80
CA GLN A 254 8.30 -26.13 14.66
C GLN A 254 9.58 -26.67 13.98
N MET A 255 10.58 -25.80 13.75
CA MET A 255 11.88 -26.25 13.21
C MET A 255 12.57 -27.28 14.11
N ILE A 256 12.49 -27.15 15.44
CA ILE A 256 13.01 -28.15 16.38
C ILE A 256 12.30 -29.50 16.17
N SER A 257 10.97 -29.49 16.14
CA SER A 257 10.14 -30.69 15.95
C SER A 257 10.46 -31.41 14.64
N GLU A 258 10.50 -30.65 13.54
CA GLU A 258 10.81 -31.17 12.20
C GLU A 258 12.23 -31.72 12.12
N THR A 259 13.22 -30.97 12.61
CA THR A 259 14.63 -31.40 12.58
C THR A 259 14.85 -32.64 13.43
N THR A 260 14.19 -32.74 14.59
CA THR A 260 14.29 -33.92 15.46
C THR A 260 13.77 -35.15 14.75
N ILE A 261 12.58 -35.09 14.15
CA ILE A 261 11.97 -36.22 13.45
C ILE A 261 12.81 -36.64 12.24
N LEU A 262 13.31 -35.68 11.44
CA LEU A 262 14.18 -35.99 10.31
C LEU A 262 15.45 -36.71 10.78
N ARG A 263 16.02 -36.30 11.92
CA ARG A 263 17.22 -36.94 12.48
C ARG A 263 16.94 -38.33 13.03
N ASP A 264 15.81 -38.53 13.71
CA ASP A 264 15.42 -39.84 14.24
C ASP A 264 15.22 -40.86 13.10
N GLN A 265 14.70 -40.42 11.94
CA GLN A 265 14.45 -41.30 10.81
C GLN A 265 15.64 -41.48 9.87
N PHE A 266 16.43 -40.42 9.64
CA PHE A 266 17.44 -40.38 8.58
C PHE A 266 18.86 -40.07 9.07
N GLY A 267 19.07 -39.86 10.37
CA GLY A 267 20.35 -39.47 10.97
C GLY A 267 21.46 -40.52 10.91
N GLU A 268 21.12 -41.78 10.64
CA GLU A 268 22.10 -42.85 10.36
C GLU A 268 22.69 -42.73 8.95
N THR A 269 21.96 -42.11 8.01
CA THR A 269 22.38 -41.97 6.59
C THR A 269 22.85 -40.56 6.27
N TYR A 270 22.27 -39.54 6.92
CA TYR A 270 22.52 -38.14 6.64
C TYR A 270 23.00 -37.36 7.87
N ASN A 271 24.00 -36.49 7.66
CA ASN A 271 24.18 -35.30 8.47
C ASN A 271 23.02 -34.34 8.14
N ILE A 272 22.15 -34.03 9.09
CA ILE A 272 21.03 -33.11 8.87
C ILE A 272 21.37 -31.77 9.52
N LEU A 273 21.56 -30.75 8.69
CA LEU A 273 21.89 -29.40 9.12
C LEU A 273 20.76 -28.44 8.75
N ILE A 274 20.63 -27.35 9.50
CA ILE A 274 19.64 -26.30 9.26
C ILE A 274 20.31 -24.95 9.06
N LYS A 275 19.96 -24.24 7.98
CA LYS A 275 20.35 -22.85 7.78
C LYS A 275 19.10 -21.98 7.79
N VAL A 276 18.96 -21.18 8.84
CA VAL A 276 17.80 -20.30 9.05
C VAL A 276 18.06 -18.90 8.51
N HIS A 277 16.99 -18.12 8.34
CA HIS A 277 17.14 -16.72 7.96
C HIS A 277 17.90 -15.92 9.05
N PRO A 278 18.74 -14.93 8.69
CA PRO A 278 19.60 -14.27 9.68
C PRO A 278 18.86 -13.43 10.72
N PHE A 279 17.63 -13.03 10.40
CA PHE A 279 16.73 -12.39 11.37
C PHE A 279 16.36 -13.28 12.56
N ILE A 280 16.32 -14.61 12.37
CA ILE A 280 15.94 -15.58 13.40
C ILE A 280 17.14 -16.37 13.95
N TYR A 281 18.31 -16.24 13.32
CA TYR A 281 19.53 -16.96 13.69
C TYR A 281 19.93 -16.76 15.16
N ASP A 282 20.01 -15.52 15.66
CA ASP A 282 20.41 -15.25 17.05
C ASP A 282 19.47 -15.88 18.09
N LYS A 283 18.20 -16.09 17.73
CA LYS A 283 17.23 -16.78 18.58
C LYS A 283 17.40 -18.30 18.46
N ALA A 284 17.48 -18.83 17.24
CA ALA A 284 17.69 -20.25 16.99
C ALA A 284 18.99 -20.77 17.62
N LYS A 285 20.07 -19.97 17.59
CA LYS A 285 21.37 -20.30 18.19
C LYS A 285 21.30 -20.51 19.71
N LYS A 286 20.34 -19.89 20.40
CA LYS A 286 20.14 -20.04 21.85
C LYS A 286 19.42 -21.34 22.22
N GLU A 287 18.74 -21.96 21.25
CA GLU A 287 18.05 -23.22 21.46
C GLU A 287 19.03 -24.39 21.37
N LYS A 288 19.28 -25.05 22.50
CA LYS A 288 20.21 -26.20 22.58
C LYS A 288 19.84 -27.33 21.61
N ALA A 289 18.55 -27.50 21.32
CA ALA A 289 18.06 -28.52 20.40
C ALA A 289 18.46 -28.27 18.94
N LEU A 290 18.73 -27.00 18.56
CA LEU A 290 19.16 -26.63 17.20
C LEU A 290 20.64 -26.28 17.11
N SER A 291 21.25 -25.76 18.18
CA SER A 291 22.56 -25.09 18.10
C SER A 291 23.68 -25.94 17.52
N ALA A 292 23.65 -27.27 17.72
CA ALA A 292 24.66 -28.20 17.18
C ALA A 292 24.50 -28.51 15.68
N TYR A 293 23.32 -28.22 15.11
CA TYR A 293 22.95 -28.51 13.71
C TYR A 293 22.74 -27.23 12.91
N LEU A 294 22.79 -26.08 13.57
CA LEU A 294 22.56 -24.76 12.99
C LEU A 294 23.82 -24.28 12.27
N ILE A 295 23.71 -24.04 10.97
CA ILE A 295 24.75 -23.42 10.17
C ILE A 295 24.95 -21.97 10.65
N PRO A 296 26.20 -21.56 10.96
CA PRO A 296 26.47 -20.16 11.32
C PRO A 296 26.11 -19.18 10.20
N ASP A 297 25.55 -18.02 10.55
CA ASP A 297 25.06 -17.04 9.55
C ASP A 297 26.18 -16.58 8.61
N GLY A 298 27.36 -16.29 9.16
CA GLY A 298 28.47 -15.80 8.35
C GLY A 298 29.16 -16.81 7.42
N ILE A 299 28.82 -18.11 7.47
CA ILE A 299 29.30 -19.07 6.47
C ILE A 299 28.68 -18.73 5.11
N ASP A 300 29.53 -18.56 4.10
CA ASP A 300 29.07 -18.27 2.74
C ASP A 300 28.19 -19.43 2.25
N THR A 301 27.03 -19.07 1.72
CA THR A 301 26.02 -20.07 1.35
C THR A 301 26.47 -20.86 0.14
N ASN A 302 27.13 -20.23 -0.84
CA ASN A 302 27.57 -20.89 -2.06
C ASN A 302 28.73 -21.85 -1.79
N GLU A 303 29.65 -21.51 -0.88
CA GLU A 303 30.66 -22.46 -0.39
C GLU A 303 29.98 -23.66 0.29
N LEU A 304 28.99 -23.43 1.17
CA LEU A 304 28.26 -24.51 1.85
C LEU A 304 27.57 -25.46 0.86
N LEU A 305 26.92 -24.92 -0.17
CA LEU A 305 26.18 -25.71 -1.16
C LEU A 305 27.06 -26.72 -1.90
N SER A 306 28.37 -26.51 -2.01
CA SER A 306 29.30 -27.49 -2.61
C SER A 306 29.34 -28.83 -1.85
N LEU A 307 29.14 -28.80 -0.52
CA LEU A 307 29.12 -30.00 0.33
C LEU A 307 27.75 -30.69 0.41
N VAL A 308 26.66 -30.00 0.07
CA VAL A 308 25.30 -30.48 0.30
C VAL A 308 24.95 -31.57 -0.71
N ASP A 309 24.41 -32.70 -0.25
CA ASP A 309 23.93 -33.81 -1.09
C ASP A 309 22.44 -33.75 -1.39
N VAL A 310 21.64 -33.22 -0.47
CA VAL A 310 20.19 -33.04 -0.64
C VAL A 310 19.78 -31.70 -0.04
N LEU A 311 19.09 -30.87 -0.83
CA LEU A 311 18.54 -29.60 -0.37
C LEU A 311 17.04 -29.75 -0.07
N VAL A 312 16.63 -29.45 1.17
CA VAL A 312 15.22 -29.25 1.54
C VAL A 312 14.99 -27.75 1.72
N THR A 313 14.09 -27.17 0.95
CA THR A 313 13.76 -25.73 1.01
C THR A 313 12.27 -25.50 0.79
N ASP A 314 11.80 -24.26 0.83
CA ASP A 314 10.41 -23.91 0.60
C ASP A 314 10.26 -22.93 -0.58
N TYR A 315 10.07 -21.63 -0.34
CA TYR A 315 10.01 -20.60 -1.36
C TYR A 315 11.28 -19.74 -1.35
N SER A 316 12.44 -20.36 -1.13
CA SER A 316 13.73 -19.66 -1.12
C SER A 316 14.33 -19.60 -2.53
N SER A 317 15.01 -18.52 -2.89
CA SER A 317 15.77 -18.46 -4.14
C SER A 317 17.00 -19.36 -4.14
N ILE A 318 17.39 -19.92 -2.98
CA ILE A 318 18.59 -20.75 -2.81
C ILE A 318 18.59 -21.99 -3.72
N PHE A 319 17.42 -22.53 -4.09
CA PHE A 319 17.42 -23.70 -4.99
C PHE A 319 17.95 -23.35 -6.38
N PHE A 320 17.77 -22.11 -6.86
CA PHE A 320 18.39 -21.69 -8.12
C PHE A 320 19.91 -21.78 -8.02
N ASP A 321 20.47 -21.36 -6.89
CA ASP A 321 21.92 -21.44 -6.64
C ASP A 321 22.40 -22.90 -6.49
N PHE A 322 21.53 -23.83 -6.11
CA PHE A 322 21.87 -25.25 -5.97
C PHE A 322 21.71 -26.06 -7.26
N LEU A 323 20.95 -25.58 -8.25
CA LEU A 323 20.70 -26.28 -9.52
C LEU A 323 21.99 -26.66 -10.28
N VAL A 324 23.07 -25.89 -10.10
CA VAL A 324 24.36 -26.17 -10.76
C VAL A 324 25.02 -27.46 -10.28
N THR A 325 24.62 -27.98 -9.13
CA THR A 325 25.22 -29.18 -8.51
C THR A 325 24.70 -30.48 -9.08
N ASP A 326 23.61 -30.47 -9.85
CA ASP A 326 22.87 -31.66 -10.32
C ASP A 326 22.33 -32.56 -9.20
N LYS A 327 22.24 -32.03 -7.98
CA LYS A 327 21.80 -32.76 -6.80
C LYS A 327 20.30 -32.56 -6.49
N PRO A 328 19.68 -33.49 -5.74
CA PRO A 328 18.27 -33.46 -5.36
C PRO A 328 17.81 -32.20 -4.61
N ILE A 329 16.65 -31.66 -5.02
CA ILE A 329 15.93 -30.56 -4.34
C ILE A 329 14.55 -31.06 -3.91
N ILE A 330 14.15 -30.79 -2.67
CA ILE A 330 12.82 -31.08 -2.15
C ILE A 330 12.18 -29.77 -1.65
N PHE A 331 10.93 -29.53 -2.05
CA PHE A 331 10.18 -28.34 -1.69
C PHE A 331 9.18 -28.64 -0.57
N TYR A 332 9.46 -28.22 0.67
CA TYR A 332 8.59 -28.38 1.82
C TYR A 332 7.75 -27.11 2.06
N CYS A 333 6.58 -27.07 1.44
CA CYS A 333 5.72 -25.89 1.23
C CYS A 333 4.50 -25.86 2.16
N TRP A 334 4.70 -26.18 3.45
CA TRP A 334 3.58 -26.42 4.37
C TRP A 334 2.71 -25.20 4.68
N ASP A 335 3.24 -23.98 4.54
CA ASP A 335 2.58 -22.74 4.94
C ASP A 335 2.17 -21.82 3.79
N ASP A 336 2.15 -22.33 2.55
CA ASP A 336 1.92 -21.45 1.42
C ASP A 336 0.64 -20.64 1.50
N ASP A 337 -0.44 -21.33 1.82
CA ASP A 337 -1.77 -20.80 1.98
C ASP A 337 -1.88 -19.66 3.01
N LEU A 338 -0.91 -19.56 3.93
CA LEU A 338 -0.74 -18.44 4.86
C LEU A 338 0.18 -17.36 4.32
N TYR A 339 1.06 -17.68 3.36
CA TYR A 339 2.17 -16.85 2.87
C TYR A 339 1.92 -16.20 1.49
N SER A 340 1.33 -16.92 0.53
CA SER A 340 1.18 -16.51 -0.88
C SER A 340 0.26 -15.30 -1.08
N HIS A 341 -0.76 -15.13 -0.22
CA HIS A 341 -1.65 -13.97 -0.25
C HIS A 341 -0.93 -12.63 -0.04
N GLU A 342 0.21 -12.61 0.66
CA GLU A 342 0.92 -11.37 1.01
C GLU A 342 2.03 -11.00 0.00
N ARG A 343 2.55 -11.97 -0.77
CA ARG A 343 3.74 -11.78 -1.61
C ARG A 343 3.66 -12.28 -3.05
N GLY A 344 2.66 -13.08 -3.44
CA GLY A 344 2.57 -13.69 -4.76
C GLY A 344 3.78 -14.60 -5.13
N LYS A 345 3.67 -15.34 -6.24
CA LYS A 345 4.76 -16.16 -6.80
C LYS A 345 4.77 -16.10 -8.33
N TYR A 346 5.92 -16.39 -8.94
CA TYR A 346 6.05 -16.51 -10.40
C TYR A 346 5.84 -17.93 -10.94
N PHE A 347 5.86 -18.95 -10.07
CA PHE A 347 5.81 -20.36 -10.45
C PHE A 347 4.78 -21.13 -9.63
N ASP A 348 4.10 -22.05 -10.30
CA ASP A 348 3.21 -23.03 -9.67
C ASP A 348 3.97 -24.28 -9.19
N TYR A 349 3.36 -25.10 -8.33
CA TYR A 349 4.04 -26.26 -7.72
C TYR A 349 4.48 -27.31 -8.73
N ASP A 350 3.65 -27.58 -9.73
CA ASP A 350 3.95 -28.57 -10.78
C ASP A 350 5.10 -28.13 -11.70
N GLU A 351 5.51 -26.86 -11.63
CA GLU A 351 6.62 -26.34 -12.42
C GLU A 351 7.98 -26.47 -11.72
N LEU A 352 8.00 -26.69 -10.41
CA LEU A 352 9.23 -26.66 -9.61
C LEU A 352 10.18 -27.82 -9.97
N PRO A 353 11.52 -27.60 -9.88
CA PRO A 353 12.54 -28.58 -10.25
C PRO A 353 12.77 -29.65 -9.17
N GLY A 354 11.72 -30.06 -8.47
CA GLY A 354 11.81 -31.02 -7.38
C GLY A 354 10.45 -31.35 -6.79
N PRO A 355 10.29 -32.50 -6.13
CA PRO A 355 9.04 -32.90 -5.53
C PRO A 355 8.61 -31.96 -4.39
N VAL A 356 7.30 -31.74 -4.27
CA VAL A 356 6.69 -30.82 -3.31
C VAL A 356 5.96 -31.60 -2.21
N ALA A 357 6.20 -31.25 -0.95
CA ALA A 357 5.48 -31.74 0.22
C ALA A 357 4.79 -30.58 0.95
N PHE A 358 3.53 -30.78 1.33
CA PHE A 358 2.78 -29.80 2.12
C PHE A 358 2.74 -30.12 3.62
N ASN A 359 3.22 -31.29 4.05
CA ASN A 359 3.37 -31.65 5.46
C ASN A 359 4.57 -32.59 5.67
N LEU A 360 4.96 -32.80 6.92
CA LEU A 360 6.17 -33.58 7.25
C LEU A 360 6.06 -35.04 6.80
N ASP A 361 4.86 -35.62 6.83
CA ASP A 361 4.66 -37.00 6.35
C ASP A 361 4.88 -37.12 4.84
N GLY A 362 4.46 -36.11 4.07
CA GLY A 362 4.77 -35.98 2.65
C GLY A 362 6.27 -35.86 2.41
N LEU A 363 6.97 -35.06 3.22
CA LEU A 363 8.44 -34.92 3.14
C LEU A 363 9.15 -36.25 3.40
N ILE A 364 8.74 -36.97 4.45
CA ILE A 364 9.26 -38.31 4.78
C ILE A 364 8.99 -39.30 3.64
N ASN A 365 7.79 -39.27 3.04
CA ASN A 365 7.47 -40.13 1.90
C ASN A 365 8.37 -39.84 0.69
N ILE A 366 8.61 -38.57 0.39
CA ILE A 366 9.55 -38.17 -0.66
C ILE A 366 10.96 -38.70 -0.35
N MET A 367 11.44 -38.51 0.88
CA MET A 367 12.78 -38.96 1.28
C MET A 367 12.96 -40.48 1.19
N ASN A 368 11.96 -41.27 1.58
CA ASN A 368 11.99 -42.74 1.47
C ASN A 368 11.99 -43.24 0.02
N HIS A 369 11.55 -42.41 -0.93
CA HIS A 369 11.46 -42.76 -2.36
C HIS A 369 12.21 -41.74 -3.24
N LEU A 370 13.29 -41.17 -2.70
CA LEU A 370 13.94 -39.97 -3.24
C LEU A 370 14.30 -40.10 -4.72
N GLU A 371 15.01 -41.16 -5.10
CA GLU A 371 15.46 -41.39 -6.49
C GLU A 371 14.30 -41.38 -7.49
N LYS A 372 13.22 -42.11 -7.17
CA LYS A 372 12.01 -42.15 -8.02
C LYS A 372 11.34 -40.78 -8.12
N ARG A 373 11.20 -40.07 -6.99
CA ARG A 373 10.52 -38.76 -6.95
C ARG A 373 11.32 -37.66 -7.66
N ILE A 374 12.65 -37.75 -7.65
CA ILE A 374 13.49 -36.86 -8.45
C ILE A 374 13.28 -37.14 -9.94
N GLU A 375 13.23 -38.42 -10.33
CA GLU A 375 13.01 -38.80 -11.73
C GLU A 375 11.67 -38.25 -12.26
N ASP A 376 10.61 -38.31 -11.44
CA ASP A 376 9.29 -37.72 -11.76
C ASP A 376 9.38 -36.20 -12.10
N THR A 377 10.41 -35.51 -11.61
CA THR A 377 10.62 -34.06 -11.81
C THR A 377 11.83 -33.72 -12.68
N ARG A 378 12.49 -34.72 -13.28
CA ARG A 378 13.74 -34.54 -14.04
C ARG A 378 13.58 -33.55 -15.19
N TRP A 379 12.45 -33.59 -15.90
CA TRP A 379 12.18 -32.65 -16.99
C TRP A 379 12.16 -31.19 -16.51
N ASN A 380 11.49 -30.91 -15.38
CA ASN A 380 11.48 -29.58 -14.77
C ASN A 380 12.89 -29.17 -14.32
N TYR A 381 13.65 -30.08 -13.70
CA TYR A 381 15.03 -29.83 -13.27
C TYR A 381 15.90 -29.36 -14.43
N GLU A 382 15.90 -30.13 -15.54
CA GLU A 382 16.67 -29.81 -16.74
C GLU A 382 16.19 -28.53 -17.43
N ARG A 383 14.88 -28.29 -17.46
CA ARG A 383 14.30 -27.03 -17.96
C ARG A 383 14.81 -25.84 -17.15
N PHE A 384 14.76 -25.93 -15.83
CA PHE A 384 15.22 -24.86 -14.94
C PHE A 384 16.72 -24.64 -15.07
N LYS A 385 17.53 -25.71 -15.16
CA LYS A 385 18.97 -25.59 -15.34
C LYS A 385 19.32 -24.78 -16.59
N ARG A 386 18.67 -25.08 -17.74
CA ARG A 386 18.86 -24.34 -18.99
C ARG A 386 18.42 -22.87 -18.92
N LEU A 387 17.34 -22.58 -18.21
CA LEU A 387 16.76 -21.24 -18.16
C LEU A 387 17.44 -20.31 -17.15
N TYR A 388 17.90 -20.84 -16.01
CA TYR A 388 18.28 -20.01 -14.87
C TYR A 388 19.77 -20.05 -14.52
N VAL A 389 20.50 -21.10 -14.87
CA VAL A 389 21.92 -21.27 -14.49
C VAL A 389 22.82 -21.67 -15.67
N SER A 390 22.41 -21.38 -16.90
CA SER A 390 23.15 -21.72 -18.11
C SER A 390 24.48 -20.98 -18.27
N TYR A 391 24.66 -19.88 -17.53
CA TYR A 391 25.90 -19.10 -17.53
C TYR A 391 26.85 -19.48 -16.38
N ASP A 392 26.40 -20.23 -15.38
CA ASP A 392 27.18 -20.54 -14.18
C ASP A 392 28.10 -21.74 -14.42
N ASP A 393 29.38 -21.47 -14.62
CA ASP A 393 30.43 -22.43 -15.00
C ASP A 393 31.72 -22.28 -14.17
N GLY A 394 31.60 -21.66 -12.99
CA GLY A 394 32.73 -21.39 -12.09
C GLY A 394 33.61 -20.20 -12.49
N ASN A 395 33.26 -19.45 -13.55
CA ASN A 395 34.08 -18.35 -14.08
C ASN A 395 33.31 -17.03 -14.24
N ALA A 396 32.16 -16.85 -13.59
CA ALA A 396 31.33 -15.65 -13.71
C ALA A 396 32.05 -14.41 -13.18
N THR A 397 32.72 -14.53 -12.04
CA THR A 397 33.46 -13.43 -11.41
C THR A 397 34.53 -12.89 -12.33
N GLN A 398 35.33 -13.77 -12.94
CA GLN A 398 36.37 -13.40 -13.88
C GLN A 398 35.79 -12.58 -15.04
N ARG A 399 34.72 -13.07 -15.68
CA ARG A 399 34.13 -12.41 -16.85
C ARG A 399 33.68 -10.98 -16.55
N TYR A 400 33.04 -10.76 -15.40
CA TYR A 400 32.59 -9.42 -15.03
C TYR A 400 33.75 -8.50 -14.63
N VAL A 401 34.65 -8.99 -13.78
CA VAL A 401 35.76 -8.17 -13.26
C VAL A 401 36.72 -7.77 -14.37
N ASP A 402 37.04 -8.68 -15.28
CA ASP A 402 37.95 -8.43 -16.39
C ASP A 402 37.41 -7.33 -17.32
N TYR A 403 36.10 -7.37 -17.62
CA TYR A 403 35.43 -6.36 -18.42
C TYR A 403 35.29 -5.01 -17.69
N LEU A 404 34.74 -5.02 -16.47
CA LEU A 404 34.34 -3.80 -15.77
C LEU A 404 35.51 -3.04 -15.14
N LEU A 405 36.58 -3.73 -14.73
CA LEU A 405 37.65 -3.15 -13.91
C LEU A 405 39.04 -3.25 -14.54
N PHE A 406 39.27 -4.20 -15.46
CA PHE A 406 40.58 -4.41 -16.11
C PHE A 406 40.56 -4.13 -17.63
N ASN A 407 39.52 -3.47 -18.14
CA ASN A 407 39.37 -3.04 -19.54
C ASN A 407 39.58 -4.18 -20.57
N GLN A 408 39.23 -5.42 -20.22
CA GLN A 408 39.23 -6.53 -21.17
C GLN A 408 37.95 -6.53 -22.03
N PRO A 409 37.97 -7.12 -23.23
CA PRO A 409 36.76 -7.29 -24.04
C PRO A 409 35.67 -8.07 -23.29
N LEU A 410 34.39 -7.73 -23.55
CA LEU A 410 33.26 -8.45 -22.98
C LEU A 410 33.26 -9.91 -23.47
N SER A 411 33.13 -10.85 -22.55
CA SER A 411 33.01 -12.28 -22.88
C SER A 411 31.76 -12.56 -23.70
N GLU A 412 31.86 -13.45 -24.70
CA GLU A 412 30.70 -13.92 -25.49
C GLU A 412 29.62 -14.61 -24.63
N LYS A 413 29.97 -15.04 -23.42
CA LYS A 413 29.02 -15.61 -22.44
C LYS A 413 28.26 -14.55 -21.63
N ILE A 414 28.56 -13.27 -21.78
CA ILE A 414 27.79 -12.18 -21.16
C ILE A 414 26.97 -11.49 -22.25
N LYS A 415 25.66 -11.46 -22.05
CA LYS A 415 24.75 -10.66 -22.87
C LYS A 415 24.65 -9.26 -22.30
N GLU A 416 25.11 -8.28 -23.07
CA GLU A 416 24.96 -6.87 -22.75
C GLU A 416 23.58 -6.36 -23.18
N ILE A 417 22.79 -5.86 -22.24
CA ILE A 417 21.43 -5.38 -22.50
C ILE A 417 21.35 -3.89 -22.19
N ARG A 418 21.30 -3.09 -23.25
CA ARG A 418 21.07 -1.64 -23.21
C ARG A 418 19.66 -1.34 -23.68
N GLN A 419 18.99 -0.42 -22.98
CA GLN A 419 17.67 0.04 -23.39
C GLN A 419 17.79 0.97 -24.59
N ASN A 420 16.71 1.09 -25.39
CA ASN A 420 16.73 1.85 -26.63
C ASN A 420 17.12 3.32 -26.37
N PRO A 421 18.29 3.78 -26.87
CA PRO A 421 18.76 5.14 -26.66
C PRO A 421 18.00 6.18 -27.48
N ASP A 422 17.30 5.76 -28.55
CA ASP A 422 16.64 6.66 -29.51
C ASP A 422 15.28 7.16 -29.03
N LYS A 423 14.70 6.55 -28.00
CA LYS A 423 13.42 7.02 -27.43
C LYS A 423 13.63 8.32 -26.67
N GLN A 424 12.76 9.30 -26.93
CA GLN A 424 12.76 10.56 -26.20
C GLN A 424 12.29 10.33 -24.75
N LYS A 425 13.11 10.73 -23.79
CA LYS A 425 12.92 10.46 -22.35
C LYS A 425 12.16 11.59 -21.69
N LEU A 426 10.99 11.27 -21.14
CA LEU A 426 10.10 12.20 -20.45
C LEU A 426 10.09 11.90 -18.94
N LEU A 427 10.35 12.92 -18.12
CA LEU A 427 10.10 12.86 -16.68
C LEU A 427 8.86 13.68 -16.32
N ILE A 428 7.86 13.07 -15.71
CA ILE A 428 6.60 13.75 -15.38
C ILE A 428 6.31 13.67 -13.88
N TYR A 429 6.04 14.81 -13.26
CA TYR A 429 5.40 14.86 -11.93
C TYR A 429 3.88 15.07 -12.10
N PRO A 430 3.04 14.08 -11.77
CA PRO A 430 1.59 14.13 -12.04
C PRO A 430 0.77 14.83 -10.97
N GLY A 431 1.39 15.27 -9.86
CA GLY A 431 0.66 15.78 -8.70
C GLY A 431 0.47 14.72 -7.62
N GLY A 432 -0.51 14.97 -6.75
CA GLY A 432 -0.79 14.12 -5.59
C GLY A 432 -1.55 12.83 -5.89
N LEU A 433 -1.92 12.57 -7.14
CA LEU A 433 -2.71 11.41 -7.60
C LEU A 433 -3.95 11.13 -6.73
N ARG A 434 -4.63 12.20 -6.30
CA ARG A 434 -5.94 12.09 -5.63
C ARG A 434 -7.04 12.09 -6.68
N LYS A 435 -8.19 11.49 -6.39
CA LYS A 435 -9.39 11.54 -7.25
C LYS A 435 -9.80 13.01 -7.51
N ASN A 436 -9.35 13.56 -8.64
CA ASN A 436 -9.58 14.93 -9.08
C ASN A 436 -9.30 15.06 -10.59
N GLY A 437 -9.62 16.22 -11.17
CA GLY A 437 -9.46 16.45 -12.62
C GLY A 437 -8.03 16.31 -13.12
N ILE A 438 -7.02 16.76 -12.38
CA ILE A 438 -5.60 16.68 -12.79
C ILE A 438 -5.17 15.22 -12.92
N THR A 439 -5.52 14.38 -11.94
CA THR A 439 -5.20 12.94 -11.97
C THR A 439 -5.90 12.26 -13.15
N THR A 440 -7.18 12.57 -13.41
CA THR A 440 -7.90 12.04 -14.57
C THR A 440 -7.23 12.45 -15.88
N SER A 441 -6.91 13.75 -16.05
CA SER A 441 -6.19 14.25 -17.23
C SER A 441 -4.85 13.54 -17.43
N PHE A 442 -4.11 13.34 -16.34
CA PHE A 442 -2.81 12.70 -16.37
C PHE A 442 -2.90 11.23 -16.83
N LEU A 443 -3.85 10.47 -16.26
CA LEU A 443 -4.06 9.07 -16.66
C LEU A 443 -4.52 8.96 -18.13
N ASN A 444 -5.37 9.88 -18.59
CA ASN A 444 -5.79 9.94 -20.00
C ASN A 444 -4.63 10.28 -20.95
N LEU A 445 -3.69 11.12 -20.51
CA LEU A 445 -2.47 11.40 -21.25
C LEU A 445 -1.64 10.13 -21.39
N LEU A 446 -1.35 9.45 -20.28
CA LEU A 446 -0.54 8.22 -20.31
C LEU A 446 -1.18 7.13 -21.17
N SER A 447 -2.50 6.96 -21.15
CA SER A 447 -3.17 5.95 -21.98
C SER A 447 -3.08 6.21 -23.48
N THR A 448 -2.60 7.38 -23.91
CA THR A 448 -2.56 7.81 -25.32
C THR A 448 -1.14 8.07 -25.83
N ILE A 449 -0.11 8.04 -24.96
CA ILE A 449 1.28 8.24 -25.38
C ILE A 449 1.75 7.09 -26.28
N ASP A 450 2.40 7.43 -27.38
CA ASP A 450 3.17 6.51 -28.23
C ASP A 450 4.46 6.05 -27.52
N TYR A 451 4.37 4.94 -26.79
CA TYR A 451 5.51 4.35 -26.07
C TYR A 451 6.60 3.78 -26.99
N GLU A 452 6.40 3.71 -28.31
CA GLU A 452 7.47 3.36 -29.25
C GLU A 452 8.44 4.53 -29.48
N LYS A 453 7.97 5.77 -29.28
CA LYS A 453 8.80 6.97 -29.42
C LYS A 453 9.26 7.55 -28.09
N TYR A 454 8.46 7.39 -27.04
CA TYR A 454 8.69 8.05 -25.75
C TYR A 454 8.90 7.05 -24.62
N ALA A 455 9.98 7.23 -23.85
CA ALA A 455 10.20 6.55 -22.59
C ALA A 455 9.74 7.46 -21.45
N VAL A 456 8.72 7.04 -20.70
CA VAL A 456 8.09 7.89 -19.66
C VAL A 456 8.44 7.40 -18.27
N THR A 457 8.98 8.31 -17.45
CA THR A 457 9.21 8.11 -16.02
C THR A 457 8.33 9.07 -15.21
N CYS A 458 7.60 8.54 -14.23
CA CYS A 458 6.83 9.32 -13.28
C CYS A 458 7.59 9.51 -11.97
N LEU A 459 7.73 10.75 -11.53
CA LEU A 459 8.23 11.07 -10.20
C LEU A 459 7.04 11.30 -9.26
N LEU A 460 6.93 10.52 -8.19
CA LEU A 460 5.74 10.44 -7.33
C LEU A 460 6.03 10.79 -5.87
N GLY A 461 5.01 11.26 -5.15
CA GLY A 461 5.05 11.27 -3.68
C GLY A 461 4.77 9.89 -3.09
N ASN A 462 5.08 9.68 -1.81
CA ASN A 462 4.68 8.46 -1.12
C ASN A 462 3.15 8.42 -0.94
N PRO A 463 2.43 7.43 -1.49
CA PRO A 463 1.00 7.28 -1.31
C PRO A 463 0.70 6.84 0.13
N THR A 464 -0.22 7.54 0.77
CA THR A 464 -0.61 7.30 2.17
C THR A 464 -2.07 6.93 2.34
N ILE A 465 -2.88 7.04 1.29
CA ILE A 465 -4.32 6.74 1.28
C ILE A 465 -4.65 5.83 0.10
N GLN A 466 -5.72 5.06 0.22
CA GLN A 466 -6.13 4.06 -0.76
C GLN A 466 -6.36 4.66 -2.15
N ASP A 467 -7.02 5.82 -2.24
CA ASP A 467 -7.26 6.52 -3.52
C ASP A 467 -5.99 6.78 -4.34
N GLN A 468 -4.86 7.07 -3.67
CA GLN A 468 -3.59 7.30 -4.35
C GLN A 468 -2.99 5.99 -4.87
N ILE A 469 -3.15 4.91 -4.11
CA ILE A 469 -2.66 3.58 -4.47
C ILE A 469 -3.41 3.09 -5.72
N GLU A 470 -4.74 3.19 -5.72
CA GLU A 470 -5.60 2.87 -6.88
C GLU A 470 -5.21 3.68 -8.12
N SER A 471 -4.97 4.99 -7.95
CA SER A 471 -4.57 5.86 -9.07
C SER A 471 -3.20 5.48 -9.64
N ILE A 472 -2.25 5.06 -8.80
CA ILE A 472 -0.93 4.58 -9.25
C ILE A 472 -1.05 3.24 -9.97
N GLN A 473 -1.92 2.33 -9.49
CA GLN A 473 -2.14 1.03 -10.12
C GLN A 473 -2.71 1.14 -11.54
N ARG A 474 -3.42 2.22 -11.85
CA ARG A 474 -3.93 2.54 -13.20
C ARG A 474 -2.86 3.09 -14.16
N ILE A 475 -1.65 3.41 -13.68
CA ILE A 475 -0.57 3.88 -14.54
C ILE A 475 -0.06 2.70 -15.40
N PRO A 476 0.01 2.85 -16.75
CA PRO A 476 0.48 1.80 -17.67
C PRO A 476 1.82 1.18 -17.25
N LYS A 477 2.02 -0.11 -17.54
CA LYS A 477 3.20 -0.87 -17.08
C LYS A 477 4.49 -0.39 -17.75
N GLU A 478 4.38 0.21 -18.92
CA GLU A 478 5.46 0.83 -19.72
C GLU A 478 6.07 2.06 -19.04
N VAL A 479 5.39 2.62 -18.04
CA VAL A 479 5.81 3.84 -17.33
C VAL A 479 6.61 3.48 -16.07
N SER A 480 7.85 3.96 -15.99
CA SER A 480 8.68 3.82 -14.80
C SER A 480 8.15 4.66 -13.65
N LEU A 481 8.22 4.13 -12.42
CA LEU A 481 7.75 4.82 -11.21
C LEU A 481 8.90 5.08 -10.25
N LEU A 482 9.20 6.35 -9.99
CA LEU A 482 10.15 6.80 -8.98
C LEU A 482 9.43 7.55 -7.87
N PHE A 483 9.92 7.44 -6.64
CA PHE A 483 9.29 8.09 -5.49
C PHE A 483 10.26 9.08 -4.84
N ASN A 484 9.74 10.23 -4.41
CA ASN A 484 10.46 11.17 -3.56
C ASN A 484 10.25 10.81 -2.10
N PHE A 485 11.30 10.26 -1.49
CA PHE A 485 11.33 9.85 -0.09
C PHE A 485 12.73 10.08 0.51
N GLY A 486 12.84 9.94 1.84
CA GLY A 486 14.07 10.20 2.56
C GLY A 486 14.29 11.69 2.86
N GLU A 487 15.33 11.97 3.64
CA GLU A 487 15.72 13.35 3.95
C GLU A 487 16.45 13.99 2.76
N PRO A 488 16.12 15.24 2.37
CA PRO A 488 16.80 15.92 1.28
C PRO A 488 18.29 16.13 1.57
N SER A 489 19.15 16.00 0.55
CA SER A 489 20.61 16.20 0.67
C SER A 489 20.98 17.69 0.78
N TYR A 490 20.66 18.28 1.94
CA TYR A 490 20.93 19.66 2.29
C TYR A 490 21.79 19.74 3.56
N THR A 491 22.69 20.70 3.60
CA THR A 491 23.29 21.24 4.83
C THR A 491 22.23 22.02 5.65
N MET A 492 22.54 22.37 6.89
CA MET A 492 21.63 23.21 7.69
C MET A 492 21.41 24.60 7.05
N GLY A 493 22.45 25.19 6.47
CA GLY A 493 22.38 26.48 5.77
C GLY A 493 21.46 26.42 4.56
N GLU A 494 21.58 25.39 3.73
CA GLU A 494 20.72 25.19 2.56
C GLU A 494 19.28 24.85 2.96
N SER A 495 19.08 24.14 4.08
CA SER A 495 17.73 23.90 4.62
C SER A 495 17.02 25.21 5.00
N TYR A 496 17.77 26.19 5.53
CA TYR A 496 17.24 27.53 5.78
C TYR A 496 16.92 28.27 4.47
N GLN A 497 17.80 28.19 3.47
CA GLN A 497 17.56 28.77 2.14
C GLN A 497 16.28 28.19 1.49
N ASP A 498 16.09 26.87 1.54
CA ASP A 498 14.89 26.22 1.01
C ASP A 498 13.61 26.77 1.67
N LEU A 499 13.63 26.89 3.01
CA LEU A 499 12.50 27.42 3.76
C LEU A 499 12.24 28.90 3.46
N TYR A 500 13.29 29.70 3.26
CA TYR A 500 13.19 31.10 2.84
C TYR A 500 12.42 31.22 1.53
N TYR A 501 12.85 30.50 0.48
CA TYR A 501 12.20 30.53 -0.83
C TYR A 501 10.81 29.92 -0.80
N ARG A 502 10.57 28.90 0.02
CA ARG A 502 9.24 28.31 0.21
C ARG A 502 8.22 29.32 0.74
N MET A 503 8.64 30.23 1.62
CA MET A 503 7.74 31.21 2.23
C MET A 503 7.58 32.49 1.42
N ARG A 504 8.60 32.88 0.66
CA ARG A 504 8.66 34.20 0.00
C ARG A 504 8.56 34.16 -1.52
N GLY A 505 8.84 33.01 -2.14
CA GLY A 505 9.10 32.92 -3.58
C GLY A 505 10.47 33.50 -3.96
N VAL A 506 10.80 33.42 -5.24
CA VAL A 506 11.99 34.03 -5.83
C VAL A 506 11.70 35.49 -6.14
N ASN A 507 12.67 36.37 -5.84
CA ASN A 507 12.56 37.77 -6.23
C ASN A 507 12.95 37.90 -7.72
N PRO A 508 12.07 38.41 -8.60
CA PRO A 508 12.37 38.54 -10.02
C PRO A 508 13.63 39.37 -10.33
N LYS A 509 14.00 40.32 -9.45
CA LYS A 509 15.21 41.16 -9.59
C LYS A 509 16.49 40.49 -9.06
N LYS A 510 16.38 39.32 -8.43
CA LYS A 510 17.51 38.59 -7.81
C LYS A 510 17.44 37.09 -8.14
N LYS A 511 17.07 36.76 -9.37
CA LYS A 511 16.89 35.36 -9.85
C LYS A 511 18.19 34.56 -9.76
N GLU A 512 19.33 35.22 -9.97
CA GLU A 512 20.68 34.67 -9.85
C GLU A 512 21.01 34.14 -8.45
N LYS A 513 20.28 34.59 -7.41
CA LYS A 513 20.46 34.11 -6.03
C LYS A 513 19.63 32.85 -5.72
N PHE A 514 18.81 32.39 -6.65
CA PHE A 514 18.02 31.18 -6.47
C PHE A 514 18.96 29.96 -6.42
N PRO A 515 18.98 29.17 -5.33
CA PRO A 515 20.00 28.16 -5.10
C PRO A 515 19.68 26.87 -5.85
N LEU A 516 19.61 26.92 -7.19
CA LEU A 516 19.20 25.77 -8.02
C LEU A 516 20.08 24.54 -7.77
N HIS A 517 21.38 24.74 -7.53
CA HIS A 517 22.36 23.67 -7.25
C HIS A 517 21.97 22.77 -6.07
N ILE A 518 21.30 23.29 -5.04
CA ILE A 518 20.87 22.47 -3.88
C ILE A 518 19.77 21.49 -4.31
N TYR A 519 18.86 21.95 -5.17
CA TYR A 519 17.78 21.15 -5.71
C TYR A 519 18.31 20.14 -6.73
N GLN A 520 19.32 20.52 -7.52
CA GLN A 520 19.99 19.62 -8.48
C GLN A 520 20.64 18.46 -7.75
N ARG A 521 21.38 18.72 -6.66
CA ARG A 521 21.94 17.65 -5.83
C ARG A 521 20.86 16.75 -5.21
N ASN A 522 19.78 17.34 -4.69
CA ASN A 522 18.68 16.56 -4.12
C ASN A 522 17.89 15.74 -5.14
N ILE A 523 17.72 16.20 -6.37
CA ILE A 523 17.05 15.41 -7.40
C ILE A 523 17.97 14.32 -7.97
N LYS A 524 19.28 14.60 -8.08
CA LYS A 524 20.31 13.61 -8.42
C LYS A 524 20.32 12.43 -7.45
N ARG A 525 20.06 12.67 -6.16
CA ARG A 525 19.85 11.62 -5.17
C ARG A 525 18.76 10.62 -5.58
N LEU A 526 17.73 11.03 -6.31
CA LEU A 526 16.62 10.17 -6.74
C LEU A 526 16.83 9.60 -8.15
N LEU A 527 17.40 10.40 -9.06
CA LEU A 527 17.51 10.07 -10.48
C LEU A 527 18.88 9.50 -10.88
N GLY A 528 19.88 9.51 -10.00
CA GLY A 528 21.25 9.12 -10.36
C GLY A 528 21.81 10.04 -11.46
N LYS A 529 22.51 9.45 -12.44
CA LYS A 529 23.09 10.15 -13.60
C LYS A 529 22.15 10.21 -14.83
N ASN A 530 20.89 9.78 -14.67
CA ASN A 530 19.95 9.70 -15.78
C ASN A 530 19.59 11.09 -16.30
N LYS A 531 19.70 11.24 -17.63
CA LYS A 531 19.33 12.47 -18.34
C LYS A 531 17.98 12.33 -19.01
N PHE A 532 17.24 13.43 -19.10
CA PHE A 532 15.92 13.45 -19.72
C PHE A 532 15.89 14.47 -20.85
N ASP A 533 15.11 14.24 -21.89
CA ASP A 533 14.93 15.24 -22.93
C ASP A 533 13.96 16.32 -22.45
N VAL A 534 12.89 15.91 -21.78
CA VAL A 534 11.88 16.81 -21.24
C VAL A 534 11.51 16.46 -19.81
N SER A 535 11.46 17.45 -18.94
CA SER A 535 10.87 17.33 -17.60
C SER A 535 9.60 18.18 -17.47
N ILE A 536 8.53 17.60 -16.90
CA ILE A 536 7.18 18.17 -16.90
C ILE A 536 6.64 18.21 -15.47
N ASP A 537 6.37 19.40 -14.93
CA ASP A 537 5.47 19.57 -13.79
C ASP A 537 4.04 19.60 -14.34
N PHE A 538 3.45 18.41 -14.48
CA PHE A 538 2.08 18.29 -14.97
C PHE A 538 1.09 18.79 -13.94
N SER A 539 1.45 18.89 -12.65
CA SER A 539 0.52 19.36 -11.63
C SER A 539 0.33 20.88 -11.62
N GLY A 540 1.42 21.66 -11.73
CA GLY A 540 1.40 23.12 -11.61
C GLY A 540 1.03 23.68 -10.23
N TYR A 541 0.84 22.84 -9.19
CA TYR A 541 0.28 23.29 -7.89
C TYR A 541 1.14 22.99 -6.67
N SER A 542 2.40 22.58 -6.81
CA SER A 542 3.26 22.35 -5.66
C SER A 542 4.66 22.93 -5.84
N LEU A 543 4.96 24.01 -5.13
CA LEU A 543 6.26 24.65 -5.15
C LEU A 543 7.41 23.69 -4.84
N HIS A 544 7.17 22.70 -3.96
CA HIS A 544 8.16 21.67 -3.66
C HIS A 544 8.55 20.91 -4.93
N TRP A 545 7.56 20.51 -5.73
CA TRP A 545 7.78 19.70 -6.92
C TRP A 545 8.20 20.54 -8.12
N THR A 546 7.65 21.73 -8.28
CA THR A 546 8.07 22.69 -9.30
C THR A 546 9.58 22.95 -9.20
N LYS A 547 10.12 23.19 -8.01
CA LYS A 547 11.58 23.36 -7.83
C LYS A 547 12.40 22.10 -8.11
N ASN A 548 11.86 20.92 -7.80
CA ASN A 548 12.56 19.65 -8.06
C ASN A 548 12.58 19.33 -9.56
N ILE A 549 11.46 19.52 -10.27
CA ILE A 549 11.39 19.37 -11.73
C ILE A 549 12.32 20.36 -12.42
N LEU A 550 12.35 21.61 -11.96
CA LEU A 550 13.25 22.62 -12.48
C LEU A 550 14.73 22.22 -12.36
N ALA A 551 15.06 21.44 -11.34
CA ALA A 551 16.41 21.00 -11.06
C ALA A 551 16.84 19.73 -11.80
N VAL A 552 15.94 19.10 -12.57
CA VAL A 552 16.24 17.89 -13.35
C VAL A 552 17.19 18.25 -14.49
N ASP A 553 18.22 17.42 -14.70
CA ASP A 553 19.08 17.49 -15.88
C ASP A 553 18.27 17.11 -17.12
N SER A 554 17.69 18.13 -17.75
CA SER A 554 16.82 18.00 -18.90
C SER A 554 16.99 19.13 -19.89
N ALA A 555 16.93 18.78 -21.19
CA ALA A 555 17.09 19.73 -22.28
C ALA A 555 15.94 20.74 -22.39
N MET A 556 14.74 20.36 -21.95
CA MET A 556 13.57 21.23 -21.87
C MET A 556 12.76 21.00 -20.60
N LYS A 557 12.22 22.07 -20.02
CA LYS A 557 11.45 22.09 -18.77
C LYS A 557 10.10 22.73 -19.01
N VAL A 558 9.04 22.01 -18.64
CA VAL A 558 7.65 22.36 -18.92
C VAL A 558 6.84 22.40 -17.62
N CYS A 559 5.98 23.41 -17.45
CA CYS A 559 5.05 23.52 -16.32
C CYS A 559 3.61 23.69 -16.82
N TYR A 560 2.69 22.86 -16.35
CA TYR A 560 1.27 22.93 -16.71
C TYR A 560 0.51 23.92 -15.83
N LEU A 561 -0.39 24.69 -16.45
CA LEU A 561 -1.28 25.66 -15.82
C LEU A 561 -2.74 25.20 -16.04
N HIS A 562 -3.32 24.54 -15.03
CA HIS A 562 -4.68 23.97 -15.15
C HIS A 562 -5.80 25.00 -14.99
N SER A 563 -5.47 26.24 -14.64
CA SER A 563 -6.42 27.30 -14.32
C SER A 563 -5.79 28.68 -14.52
N ASP A 564 -6.57 29.75 -14.35
CA ASP A 564 -6.06 31.10 -14.02
C ASP A 564 -5.34 31.06 -12.66
N MET A 565 -4.01 31.04 -12.74
CA MET A 565 -3.16 30.89 -11.57
C MET A 565 -3.16 32.14 -10.70
N LEU A 566 -3.40 33.32 -11.26
CA LEU A 566 -3.45 34.57 -10.49
C LEU A 566 -4.74 34.66 -9.69
N ALA A 567 -5.86 34.25 -10.28
CA ALA A 567 -7.13 34.09 -9.58
C ALA A 567 -7.01 33.06 -8.45
N ASP A 568 -6.43 31.88 -8.72
CA ASP A 568 -6.23 30.82 -7.72
C ASP A 568 -5.32 31.28 -6.57
N MET A 569 -4.27 32.06 -6.85
CA MET A 569 -3.40 32.64 -5.81
C MET A 569 -4.18 33.54 -4.85
N ASN A 570 -5.15 34.29 -5.38
CA ASN A 570 -5.96 35.25 -4.63
C ASN A 570 -7.26 34.68 -4.07
N ARG A 571 -7.61 33.43 -4.42
CA ARG A 571 -8.84 32.77 -4.00
C ARG A 571 -8.95 32.71 -2.48
N GLU A 572 -10.10 33.15 -1.97
CA GLU A 572 -10.45 33.10 -0.55
C GLU A 572 -11.44 31.97 -0.26
N VAL A 573 -11.15 31.19 0.77
CA VAL A 573 -12.05 30.17 1.31
C VAL A 573 -12.20 30.46 2.79
N ASN A 574 -13.42 30.74 3.25
CA ASN A 574 -13.73 31.13 4.63
C ASN A 574 -12.87 32.33 5.12
N GLY A 575 -12.72 33.36 4.26
CA GLY A 575 -11.94 34.57 4.55
C GLY A 575 -10.42 34.38 4.59
N LYS A 576 -9.88 33.26 4.08
CA LYS A 576 -8.44 32.98 4.03
C LYS A 576 -7.99 32.64 2.62
N LYS A 577 -6.89 33.26 2.17
CA LYS A 577 -6.21 32.90 0.91
C LYS A 577 -5.39 31.61 1.07
N ILE A 578 -6.04 30.47 0.92
CA ILE A 578 -5.47 29.15 1.19
C ILE A 578 -4.29 28.78 0.26
N HIS A 579 -4.28 29.29 -0.98
CA HIS A 579 -3.28 28.96 -1.99
C HIS A 579 -2.17 30.01 -2.14
N TYR A 580 -2.30 31.18 -1.51
CA TYR A 580 -1.43 32.35 -1.74
C TYR A 580 0.06 32.02 -1.64
N ILE A 581 0.51 31.41 -0.54
CA ILE A 581 1.94 31.15 -0.32
C ILE A 581 2.50 30.19 -1.38
N ASN A 582 1.77 29.13 -1.70
CA ASN A 582 2.25 28.08 -2.58
C ASN A 582 2.24 28.56 -4.04
N VAL A 583 1.13 29.12 -4.52
CA VAL A 583 0.99 29.60 -5.89
C VAL A 583 1.89 30.81 -6.15
N LYS A 584 2.03 31.74 -5.19
CA LYS A 584 3.00 32.84 -5.30
C LYS A 584 4.42 32.34 -5.51
N GLY A 585 4.82 31.29 -4.78
CA GLY A 585 6.14 30.69 -4.95
C GLY A 585 6.29 30.02 -6.32
N ILE A 586 5.26 29.35 -6.82
CA ILE A 586 5.27 28.68 -8.13
C ILE A 586 5.42 29.71 -9.26
N ILE A 587 4.56 30.75 -9.25
CA ILE A 587 4.60 31.83 -10.24
C ILE A 587 5.97 32.52 -10.26
N SER A 588 6.61 32.66 -9.08
CA SER A 588 7.93 33.31 -8.99
C SER A 588 9.07 32.57 -9.69
N VAL A 589 8.88 31.30 -10.05
CA VAL A 589 9.90 30.48 -10.75
C VAL A 589 9.53 30.18 -12.21
N TYR A 590 8.44 30.73 -12.74
CA TYR A 590 8.00 30.46 -14.12
C TYR A 590 9.02 30.86 -15.18
N ASP A 591 9.81 31.91 -14.95
CA ASP A 591 10.82 32.30 -15.91
C ASP A 591 11.95 31.27 -16.08
N PHE A 592 12.14 30.36 -15.14
CA PHE A 592 13.13 29.29 -15.29
C PHE A 592 12.63 28.12 -16.17
N TYR A 593 11.34 28.10 -16.52
CA TYR A 593 10.78 27.11 -17.44
C TYR A 593 10.87 27.60 -18.89
N ASP A 594 10.97 26.63 -19.81
CA ASP A 594 11.00 26.88 -21.25
C ASP A 594 9.58 27.10 -21.80
N LYS A 595 8.61 26.31 -21.32
CA LYS A 595 7.19 26.40 -21.73
C LYS A 595 6.24 26.33 -20.52
N LEU A 596 5.23 27.20 -20.54
CA LEU A 596 4.12 27.25 -19.60
C LEU A 596 2.84 26.83 -20.33
N VAL A 597 2.33 25.63 -20.03
CA VAL A 597 1.30 24.97 -20.83
C VAL A 597 -0.06 25.11 -20.16
N SER A 598 -0.91 25.98 -20.68
CA SER A 598 -2.31 26.02 -20.24
C SER A 598 -3.12 24.86 -20.85
N VAL A 599 -4.10 24.36 -20.10
CA VAL A 599 -5.00 23.28 -20.56
C VAL A 599 -6.00 23.68 -21.66
N SER A 600 -6.03 24.96 -22.01
CA SER A 600 -6.83 25.48 -23.11
C SER A 600 -6.25 26.80 -23.63
N SER A 601 -6.58 27.15 -24.86
CA SER A 601 -6.17 28.43 -25.47
C SER A 601 -6.73 29.64 -24.71
N VAL A 602 -7.94 29.54 -24.17
CA VAL A 602 -8.55 30.63 -23.39
C VAL A 602 -7.79 30.86 -22.08
N ILE A 603 -7.46 29.79 -21.36
CA ILE A 603 -6.68 29.88 -20.12
C ILE A 603 -5.24 30.32 -20.40
N ARG A 604 -4.65 29.96 -21.54
CA ARG A 604 -3.37 30.52 -22.00
C ARG A 604 -3.45 32.04 -22.10
N ASP A 605 -4.45 32.59 -22.77
CA ASP A 605 -4.56 34.03 -23.00
C ASP A 605 -4.73 34.80 -21.67
N ILE A 606 -5.56 34.27 -20.77
CA ILE A 606 -5.74 34.83 -19.42
C ILE A 606 -4.44 34.79 -18.63
N ASN A 607 -3.77 33.63 -18.55
CA ASN A 607 -2.52 33.49 -17.82
C ASN A 607 -1.41 34.35 -18.43
N LYS A 608 -1.32 34.43 -19.76
CA LYS A 608 -0.36 35.27 -20.47
C LYS A 608 -0.54 36.75 -20.09
N GLN A 609 -1.77 37.25 -20.12
CA GLN A 609 -2.09 38.62 -19.73
C GLN A 609 -1.80 38.89 -18.24
N ASN A 610 -2.22 37.98 -17.36
CA ASN A 610 -2.12 38.15 -15.91
C ASN A 610 -0.70 37.96 -15.35
N LEU A 611 0.14 37.20 -16.06
CA LEU A 611 1.44 36.73 -15.55
C LEU A 611 2.64 37.18 -16.39
N SER A 612 2.46 38.09 -17.36
CA SER A 612 3.54 38.65 -18.20
C SER A 612 4.68 39.30 -17.39
N SER A 613 4.42 39.75 -16.16
CA SER A 613 5.45 40.27 -15.26
C SER A 613 6.36 39.20 -14.64
N TYR A 614 5.97 37.92 -14.73
CA TYR A 614 6.67 36.78 -14.11
C TYR A 614 7.42 35.90 -15.10
N ALA A 615 7.02 35.88 -16.38
CA ALA A 615 7.66 35.12 -17.44
C ALA A 615 7.39 35.77 -18.80
N ASP A 616 8.29 35.54 -19.77
CA ASP A 616 8.12 36.02 -21.13
C ASP A 616 6.84 35.49 -21.79
N GLU A 617 6.16 36.37 -22.52
CA GLU A 617 4.89 36.09 -23.20
C GLU A 617 4.95 34.94 -24.22
N SER A 618 6.11 34.71 -24.83
CA SER A 618 6.35 33.60 -25.78
C SER A 618 6.31 32.23 -25.12
N LYS A 619 6.54 32.15 -23.81
CA LYS A 619 6.55 30.87 -23.06
C LYS A 619 5.15 30.30 -22.85
N PHE A 620 4.10 31.12 -22.95
CA PHE A 620 2.72 30.70 -22.71
C PHE A 620 2.16 29.97 -23.94
N VAL A 621 2.03 28.65 -23.85
CA VAL A 621 1.48 27.77 -24.88
C VAL A 621 0.28 27.00 -24.34
N TYR A 622 -0.35 26.15 -25.14
CA TYR A 622 -1.48 25.34 -24.68
C TYR A 622 -1.49 23.93 -25.26
N ALA A 623 -1.98 22.98 -24.46
CA ALA A 623 -2.38 21.65 -24.91
C ALA A 623 -3.63 21.22 -24.16
N GLU A 624 -4.62 20.75 -24.91
CA GLU A 624 -5.92 20.34 -24.38
C GLU A 624 -5.81 19.00 -23.65
N ASN A 625 -6.60 18.79 -22.58
CA ASN A 625 -6.65 17.50 -21.89
C ASN A 625 -7.30 16.42 -22.79
N LEU A 626 -6.82 15.19 -22.64
CA LEU A 626 -7.27 14.04 -23.43
C LEU A 626 -8.43 13.30 -22.77
N LEU A 627 -9.16 12.53 -23.58
CA LEU A 627 -10.25 11.66 -23.14
C LEU A 627 -9.84 10.19 -23.20
N ASN A 628 -10.23 9.41 -22.20
CA ASN A 628 -10.16 7.94 -22.28
C ASN A 628 -11.45 7.41 -22.90
N ILE A 629 -11.49 7.41 -24.24
CA ILE A 629 -12.69 7.05 -25.02
C ILE A 629 -13.18 5.62 -24.71
N PRO A 630 -12.31 4.59 -24.66
CA PRO A 630 -12.75 3.23 -24.31
C PRO A 630 -13.41 3.15 -22.92
N HIS A 631 -12.84 3.83 -21.92
CA HIS A 631 -13.39 3.86 -20.57
C HIS A 631 -14.74 4.59 -20.49
N ILE A 632 -14.90 5.69 -21.25
CA ILE A 632 -16.17 6.45 -21.28
C ILE A 632 -17.28 5.62 -21.95
N LEU A 633 -16.95 4.89 -23.03
CA LEU A 633 -17.92 4.12 -23.82
C LEU A 633 -18.11 2.67 -23.32
N ALA A 634 -17.45 2.27 -22.23
CA ALA A 634 -17.53 0.91 -21.69
C ALA A 634 -18.98 0.57 -21.29
N THR A 635 -19.48 -0.57 -21.79
CA THR A 635 -20.88 -1.03 -21.64
C THR A 635 -21.11 -1.93 -20.42
N GLU A 636 -20.05 -2.38 -19.77
CA GLU A 636 -20.13 -3.20 -18.57
C GLU A 636 -19.62 -2.40 -17.36
N PRO A 637 -20.32 -2.46 -16.21
CA PRO A 637 -19.73 -2.01 -14.96
C PRO A 637 -18.51 -2.87 -14.68
N GLU A 638 -17.34 -2.28 -14.46
CA GLU A 638 -16.17 -3.03 -13.98
C GLU A 638 -16.60 -3.89 -12.79
N GLN A 639 -16.47 -5.21 -12.93
CA GLN A 639 -16.69 -6.10 -11.81
C GLN A 639 -15.69 -5.68 -10.74
N VAL A 640 -16.18 -5.07 -9.67
CA VAL A 640 -15.42 -4.97 -8.44
C VAL A 640 -15.09 -6.41 -8.10
N SER A 641 -13.85 -6.82 -8.36
CA SER A 641 -13.38 -8.13 -7.97
C SER A 641 -13.59 -8.20 -6.47
N THR A 642 -14.65 -8.87 -6.04
CA THR A 642 -14.85 -9.24 -4.66
C THR A 642 -13.69 -10.18 -4.38
N HIS A 643 -12.63 -9.63 -3.81
CA HIS A 643 -11.42 -10.35 -3.47
C HIS A 643 -11.81 -11.72 -2.92
N SER A 644 -11.31 -12.79 -3.56
CA SER A 644 -11.39 -14.14 -3.02
C SER A 644 -11.03 -14.08 -1.53
N LYS A 645 -11.91 -14.55 -0.65
CA LYS A 645 -11.71 -14.46 0.80
C LYS A 645 -10.34 -15.08 1.14
N SER A 646 -9.39 -14.23 1.50
CA SER A 646 -8.02 -14.60 1.87
C SER A 646 -8.03 -15.52 3.09
N THR A 647 -7.08 -16.46 3.17
CA THR A 647 -6.84 -17.24 4.38
C THR A 647 -6.56 -16.31 5.56
N GLN A 648 -7.36 -16.40 6.63
CA GLN A 648 -7.14 -15.62 7.84
C GLN A 648 -6.12 -16.36 8.70
N ARG A 649 -4.98 -15.73 9.02
CA ARG A 649 -4.08 -16.27 10.07
C ARG A 649 -4.79 -16.21 11.42
N LEU A 650 -4.80 -17.34 12.13
CA LEU A 650 -5.55 -17.52 13.37
C LEU A 650 -4.77 -18.45 14.29
N PHE A 651 -3.83 -17.90 15.07
CA PHE A 651 -3.00 -18.69 15.98
C PHE A 651 -3.69 -18.88 17.34
N ARG A 652 -4.33 -20.04 17.56
CA ARG A 652 -5.21 -20.32 18.71
C ARG A 652 -5.03 -21.75 19.21
N GLU A 653 -4.93 -21.94 20.52
CA GLU A 653 -5.08 -23.28 21.10
C GLU A 653 -6.52 -23.79 20.87
N ALA A 654 -6.65 -25.10 20.69
CA ALA A 654 -7.93 -25.75 20.43
C ALA A 654 -7.93 -27.19 20.97
N TYR A 655 -9.12 -27.72 21.25
CA TYR A 655 -9.31 -29.15 21.49
C TYR A 655 -10.11 -29.80 20.36
N LEU A 656 -9.78 -31.03 20.04
CA LEU A 656 -10.64 -31.91 19.23
C LEU A 656 -11.89 -32.27 20.01
N ASN A 657 -13.04 -32.10 19.37
CA ASN A 657 -14.32 -32.43 19.98
C ASN A 657 -14.45 -33.94 20.25
N ASN A 658 -13.95 -34.78 19.34
CA ASN A 658 -13.95 -36.25 19.44
C ASN A 658 -12.59 -36.85 19.02
N PRO A 659 -11.63 -37.08 19.95
CA PRO A 659 -10.28 -37.55 19.61
C PRO A 659 -10.20 -38.95 18.99
N SER A 660 -11.24 -39.78 19.17
CA SER A 660 -11.29 -41.16 18.66
C SER A 660 -11.96 -41.28 17.29
N GLU A 661 -12.51 -40.18 16.74
CA GLU A 661 -13.19 -40.19 15.45
C GLU A 661 -12.18 -40.06 14.30
N PRO A 662 -12.29 -40.84 13.21
CA PRO A 662 -11.45 -40.67 12.03
C PRO A 662 -11.74 -39.32 11.35
N LEU A 663 -10.71 -38.50 11.20
CA LEU A 663 -10.79 -37.19 10.57
C LEU A 663 -10.25 -37.23 9.15
N VAL A 664 -10.96 -36.57 8.22
CA VAL A 664 -10.42 -36.27 6.90
C VAL A 664 -9.52 -35.05 7.02
N ILE A 665 -8.24 -35.26 6.79
CA ILE A 665 -7.18 -34.25 6.89
C ILE A 665 -6.66 -33.97 5.48
N PHE A 666 -6.78 -32.73 5.04
CA PHE A 666 -6.18 -32.26 3.78
C PHE A 666 -4.76 -31.76 4.02
N ASP A 667 -3.82 -32.10 3.14
CA ASP A 667 -2.41 -31.68 3.25
C ASP A 667 -2.19 -30.20 2.91
N THR A 668 -3.04 -29.62 2.07
CA THR A 668 -3.14 -28.19 1.75
C THR A 668 -4.60 -27.74 1.75
N ARG A 669 -4.89 -26.48 1.35
CA ARG A 669 -6.27 -25.98 1.37
C ARG A 669 -7.18 -26.83 0.47
N PRO A 670 -8.43 -27.13 0.88
CA PRO A 670 -9.34 -27.96 0.08
C PRO A 670 -9.77 -27.37 -1.27
N ASP A 671 -9.60 -26.08 -1.50
CA ASP A 671 -9.85 -25.41 -2.79
C ASP A 671 -8.64 -25.49 -3.74
N SER A 672 -7.50 -25.97 -3.25
CA SER A 672 -6.28 -26.14 -4.03
C SER A 672 -6.41 -27.36 -4.95
N GLN A 673 -5.97 -27.22 -6.20
CA GLN A 673 -5.86 -28.36 -7.13
C GLN A 673 -4.85 -29.42 -6.67
N TYR A 674 -3.97 -29.06 -5.73
CA TYR A 674 -2.93 -29.94 -5.16
C TYR A 674 -3.38 -30.67 -3.89
N ALA A 675 -4.63 -30.48 -3.46
CA ALA A 675 -5.12 -31.02 -2.20
C ALA A 675 -5.29 -32.54 -2.26
N ASN A 676 -4.52 -33.25 -1.43
CA ASN A 676 -4.79 -34.65 -1.11
C ASN A 676 -5.38 -34.75 0.29
N ASN A 677 -6.23 -35.74 0.51
CA ASN A 677 -6.75 -36.03 1.84
C ASN A 677 -6.34 -37.42 2.30
N THR A 678 -6.19 -37.55 3.62
CA THR A 678 -6.03 -38.83 4.30
C THR A 678 -6.97 -38.89 5.49
N THR A 679 -7.42 -40.10 5.82
CA THR A 679 -8.26 -40.33 6.98
C THR A 679 -7.41 -40.88 8.12
N ARG A 680 -7.36 -40.17 9.26
CA ARG A 680 -6.55 -40.57 10.41
C ARG A 680 -7.22 -40.23 11.74
N VAL A 681 -6.90 -40.98 12.78
CA VAL A 681 -7.30 -40.70 14.17
C VAL A 681 -6.17 -39.93 14.85
N LEU A 682 -6.48 -38.76 15.42
CA LEU A 682 -5.51 -37.94 16.16
C LEU A 682 -5.59 -38.30 17.65
N SER A 683 -4.59 -39.03 18.15
CA SER A 683 -4.60 -39.62 19.49
C SER A 683 -4.56 -38.62 20.66
N LYS A 684 -4.19 -37.36 20.41
CA LYS A 684 -4.18 -36.29 21.41
C LYS A 684 -5.27 -35.27 21.10
N ALA A 685 -5.99 -34.84 22.13
CA ALA A 685 -7.08 -33.87 22.00
C ALA A 685 -6.56 -32.44 21.77
N GLU A 686 -5.39 -32.09 22.28
CA GLU A 686 -4.80 -30.75 22.18
C GLU A 686 -4.24 -30.46 20.78
N LEU A 687 -4.63 -29.31 20.24
CA LEU A 687 -4.22 -28.79 18.95
C LEU A 687 -3.92 -27.29 19.02
N THR A 688 -3.23 -26.79 18.02
CA THR A 688 -3.15 -25.35 17.74
C THR A 688 -3.68 -25.10 16.34
N VAL A 689 -4.66 -24.21 16.21
CA VAL A 689 -5.11 -23.68 14.93
C VAL A 689 -4.12 -22.60 14.50
N LEU A 690 -3.72 -22.62 13.23
CA LEU A 690 -2.76 -21.70 12.60
C LEU A 690 -3.44 -20.70 11.67
N GLY A 691 -4.57 -21.11 11.09
CA GLY A 691 -5.29 -20.33 10.09
C GLY A 691 -6.69 -20.85 9.88
N ARG A 692 -7.55 -19.99 9.32
CA ARG A 692 -8.94 -20.27 9.00
C ARG A 692 -9.23 -19.85 7.57
N PHE A 693 -10.01 -20.66 6.89
CA PHE A 693 -10.40 -20.44 5.51
C PHE A 693 -11.84 -20.92 5.31
N VAL A 694 -12.60 -20.26 4.44
CA VAL A 694 -14.00 -20.60 4.15
C VAL A 694 -14.12 -20.97 2.68
N TYR A 695 -14.59 -22.19 2.42
CA TYR A 695 -14.76 -22.74 1.07
C TYR A 695 -16.07 -23.51 0.96
N GLN A 696 -16.83 -23.21 -0.09
CA GLN A 696 -18.16 -23.81 -0.34
C GLN A 696 -19.05 -23.77 0.92
N GLU A 697 -19.10 -22.61 1.58
CA GLU A 697 -19.90 -22.36 2.80
C GLU A 697 -19.48 -23.17 4.05
N GLU A 698 -18.46 -24.02 3.94
CA GLU A 698 -17.86 -24.74 5.06
C GLU A 698 -16.59 -24.02 5.54
N SER A 699 -16.40 -23.97 6.85
CA SER A 699 -15.20 -23.41 7.46
C SER A 699 -14.18 -24.50 7.72
N TYR A 700 -12.94 -24.24 7.33
CA TYR A 700 -11.78 -25.09 7.53
C TYR A 700 -10.77 -24.37 8.40
N VAL A 701 -10.09 -25.14 9.24
CA VAL A 701 -9.00 -24.69 10.09
C VAL A 701 -7.75 -25.47 9.79
N LYS A 702 -6.63 -24.76 9.77
CA LYS A 702 -5.30 -25.31 9.65
C LYS A 702 -4.79 -25.67 11.03
N ILE A 703 -4.35 -26.90 11.25
CA ILE A 703 -3.98 -27.39 12.58
C ILE A 703 -2.53 -27.87 12.69
N SER A 704 -1.95 -27.66 13.87
CA SER A 704 -0.71 -28.27 14.33
C SER A 704 -0.90 -29.01 15.63
N GLN A 705 -0.04 -30.01 15.88
CA GLN A 705 -0.01 -30.79 17.11
C GLN A 705 1.45 -31.06 17.51
N GLY A 706 1.82 -30.74 18.75
CA GLY A 706 3.23 -30.83 19.21
C GLY A 706 4.17 -29.95 18.39
N ASP A 707 3.75 -28.70 18.14
CA ASP A 707 4.45 -27.72 17.28
C ASP A 707 4.68 -28.17 15.82
N ARG A 708 4.03 -29.25 15.36
CA ARG A 708 4.14 -29.76 13.99
C ARG A 708 2.85 -29.53 13.21
N TYR A 709 2.96 -28.99 11.99
CA TYR A 709 1.82 -28.90 11.08
C TYR A 709 1.29 -30.28 10.67
N ILE A 710 -0.04 -30.45 10.73
CA ILE A 710 -0.72 -31.70 10.38
C ILE A 710 -1.47 -31.57 9.05
N GLY A 711 -2.35 -30.57 8.93
CA GLY A 711 -3.22 -30.43 7.78
C GLY A 711 -4.38 -29.45 8.01
N TRP A 712 -5.30 -29.42 7.06
CA TRP A 712 -6.59 -28.75 7.15
C TRP A 712 -7.70 -29.73 7.52
N ILE A 713 -8.52 -29.34 8.49
CA ILE A 713 -9.73 -30.07 8.89
C ILE A 713 -10.92 -29.10 8.93
N LYS A 714 -12.14 -29.65 8.94
CA LYS A 714 -13.34 -28.81 9.12
C LYS A 714 -13.36 -28.21 10.53
N GLU A 715 -13.67 -26.93 10.63
CA GLU A 715 -13.69 -26.17 11.91
C GLU A 715 -14.61 -26.82 12.95
N ARG A 716 -15.70 -27.45 12.53
CA ARG A 716 -16.65 -28.16 13.42
C ARG A 716 -16.02 -29.27 14.27
N TYR A 717 -14.84 -29.78 13.91
CA TYR A 717 -14.15 -30.82 14.68
C TYR A 717 -13.32 -30.26 15.85
N VAL A 718 -13.16 -28.94 15.93
CA VAL A 718 -12.35 -28.29 16.96
C VAL A 718 -13.18 -27.28 17.75
N THR A 719 -12.84 -27.16 19.03
CA THR A 719 -13.28 -26.05 19.88
C THR A 719 -12.09 -25.14 20.12
N LEU A 720 -12.16 -23.90 19.60
CA LEU A 720 -11.14 -22.87 19.81
C LEU A 720 -11.16 -22.37 21.26
N LEU A 721 -10.00 -22.33 21.90
CA LEU A 721 -9.84 -21.72 23.22
C LEU A 721 -9.68 -20.20 23.11
N ALA A 722 -10.01 -19.50 24.20
CA ALA A 722 -9.76 -18.07 24.32
C ALA A 722 -8.24 -17.78 24.31
N ASP A 723 -7.83 -16.59 23.86
CA ASP A 723 -6.42 -16.20 23.97
C ASP A 723 -5.99 -16.04 25.42
N SER A 724 -4.69 -16.13 25.66
CA SER A 724 -4.07 -15.90 26.96
C SER A 724 -2.81 -15.03 26.83
N ILE A 725 -2.42 -14.38 27.92
CA ILE A 725 -1.22 -13.54 27.97
C ILE A 725 0.01 -14.45 28.08
N GLN A 726 0.88 -14.41 27.08
CA GLN A 726 2.15 -15.14 27.05
C GLN A 726 3.25 -14.39 27.80
N SER A 727 3.34 -13.08 27.59
CA SER A 727 4.30 -12.23 28.27
C SER A 727 3.82 -10.78 28.39
N GLU A 728 4.27 -10.12 29.46
CA GLU A 728 4.02 -8.71 29.74
C GLU A 728 5.34 -7.98 29.96
N HIS A 729 5.50 -6.83 29.29
CA HIS A 729 6.64 -5.95 29.44
C HIS A 729 6.20 -4.55 29.82
N ILE A 730 6.75 -4.02 30.91
CA ILE A 730 6.56 -2.62 31.29
C ILE A 730 7.36 -1.74 30.33
N LEU A 731 6.70 -0.77 29.71
CA LEU A 731 7.29 0.21 28.81
C LEU A 731 7.01 1.62 29.31
N TYR A 732 7.88 2.57 28.97
CA TYR A 732 7.55 4.00 29.13
C TYR A 732 8.01 4.74 27.89
N LYS A 733 7.17 4.73 26.84
CA LYS A 733 7.48 5.34 25.55
C LYS A 733 6.44 6.37 25.16
N LEU A 734 6.91 7.52 24.71
CA LEU A 734 6.06 8.51 24.08
C LEU A 734 5.77 8.08 22.64
N SER A 735 4.49 7.91 22.33
CA SER A 735 4.01 7.46 21.01
C SER A 735 2.91 8.38 20.49
N LYS A 736 2.70 8.35 19.18
CA LYS A 736 1.66 9.14 18.51
C LYS A 736 0.59 8.23 17.93
N LEU A 737 -0.68 8.49 18.21
CA LEU A 737 -1.81 7.73 17.66
C LEU A 737 -1.96 7.95 16.16
N GLN A 738 -2.32 6.88 15.45
CA GLN A 738 -2.74 6.89 14.05
C GLN A 738 -4.27 6.76 13.97
N GLY A 739 -4.94 7.73 13.35
CA GLY A 739 -6.36 7.59 13.00
C GLY A 739 -6.58 6.56 11.89
N GLY A 740 -7.83 6.14 11.69
CA GLY A 740 -8.25 5.18 10.67
C GLY A 740 -9.40 4.32 11.17
N GLU A 741 -10.39 4.00 10.32
CA GLU A 741 -11.64 3.35 10.74
C GLU A 741 -11.42 2.00 11.44
N HIS A 742 -10.29 1.37 11.15
CA HIS A 742 -9.87 0.09 11.73
C HIS A 742 -9.15 0.19 13.08
N HIS A 743 -8.73 1.39 13.51
CA HIS A 743 -8.02 1.58 14.78
C HIS A 743 -9.00 1.87 15.92
N LYS A 744 -8.97 1.00 16.94
CA LYS A 744 -9.87 1.02 18.09
C LYS A 744 -9.07 0.94 19.39
N LEU A 745 -9.65 1.51 20.45
CA LEU A 745 -9.18 1.39 21.82
C LEU A 745 -9.97 0.28 22.53
N TYR A 746 -9.35 -0.54 23.37
CA TYR A 746 -9.93 -1.74 23.99
C TYR A 746 -9.78 -1.76 25.52
N THR A 747 -10.66 -2.45 26.24
CA THR A 747 -10.60 -2.63 27.72
C THR A 747 -9.38 -3.43 28.17
N HIS A 748 -9.08 -4.51 27.45
CA HIS A 748 -8.03 -5.49 27.73
C HIS A 748 -7.21 -5.73 26.46
N PRO A 749 -6.01 -6.35 26.56
CA PRO A 749 -5.25 -6.78 25.39
C PRO A 749 -6.15 -7.43 24.33
N LEU A 750 -5.90 -7.11 23.06
CA LEU A 750 -6.70 -7.60 21.95
C LEU A 750 -6.67 -9.14 21.93
N GLY A 751 -7.83 -9.76 21.70
CA GLY A 751 -7.97 -11.21 21.55
C GLY A 751 -8.34 -11.97 22.82
N LEU A 752 -8.23 -11.38 24.02
CA LEU A 752 -8.76 -11.97 25.26
C LEU A 752 -10.30 -11.96 25.27
N SER A 753 -10.90 -12.96 25.91
CA SER A 753 -12.36 -13.16 26.00
C SER A 753 -13.16 -11.94 26.50
N ASP A 754 -12.49 -11.13 27.31
CA ASP A 754 -13.01 -10.02 28.10
C ASP A 754 -12.58 -8.65 27.51
N SER A 755 -11.95 -8.66 26.33
CA SER A 755 -11.59 -7.45 25.57
C SER A 755 -12.80 -6.88 24.83
N LYS A 756 -13.25 -5.69 25.24
CA LYS A 756 -14.34 -4.92 24.63
C LYS A 756 -13.79 -3.63 24.01
N ILE A 757 -14.35 -3.21 22.88
CA ILE A 757 -13.97 -1.95 22.21
C ILE A 757 -14.47 -0.79 23.05
N ILE A 758 -13.62 0.17 23.42
CA ILE A 758 -14.01 1.44 24.04
C ILE A 758 -14.54 2.41 22.97
N CYS A 759 -13.71 2.78 22.01
CA CYS A 759 -14.02 3.78 20.99
C CYS A 759 -13.13 3.63 19.74
N SER A 760 -13.54 4.28 18.63
CA SER A 760 -12.70 4.44 17.45
C SER A 760 -11.69 5.57 17.65
N LEU A 761 -10.46 5.36 17.14
CA LEU A 761 -9.38 6.34 17.23
C LEU A 761 -9.35 7.36 16.07
N ASN A 762 -10.34 7.34 15.16
CA ASN A 762 -10.46 8.28 14.04
C ASN A 762 -10.28 9.75 14.44
N HIS A 763 -10.98 10.16 15.49
CA HIS A 763 -10.99 11.54 15.97
C HIS A 763 -9.75 11.88 16.81
N PHE A 764 -8.89 10.90 17.09
CA PHE A 764 -7.67 11.03 17.90
C PHE A 764 -6.39 10.90 17.07
N ASP A 765 -6.49 11.03 15.74
CA ASP A 765 -5.30 11.04 14.87
C ASP A 765 -4.29 12.08 15.36
N ARG A 766 -3.02 11.68 15.37
CA ARG A 766 -1.85 12.46 15.76
C ARG A 766 -1.81 12.88 17.23
N LEU A 767 -2.67 12.34 18.08
CA LEU A 767 -2.64 12.57 19.53
C LEU A 767 -1.39 11.91 20.13
N TYR A 768 -0.67 12.60 21.01
CA TYR A 768 0.46 12.01 21.72
C TYR A 768 -0.01 11.37 23.04
N VAL A 769 0.39 10.13 23.26
CA VAL A 769 0.04 9.30 24.41
C VAL A 769 1.29 8.59 24.95
N LEU A 770 1.25 8.18 26.21
CA LEU A 770 2.28 7.31 26.78
C LEU A 770 1.87 5.85 26.57
N VAL A 771 2.85 5.02 26.22
CA VAL A 771 2.70 3.56 26.20
C VAL A 771 3.38 3.01 27.45
N THR A 772 2.58 2.41 28.33
CA THR A 772 2.98 1.96 29.68
C THR A 772 3.27 0.47 29.75
N LYS A 773 2.65 -0.33 28.88
CA LYS A 773 2.85 -1.77 28.81
C LYS A 773 2.78 -2.27 27.38
N LYS A 774 3.46 -3.39 27.13
CA LYS A 774 3.31 -4.25 25.97
C LYS A 774 2.94 -5.63 26.46
N VAL A 775 1.81 -6.14 25.99
CA VAL A 775 1.39 -7.53 26.23
C VAL A 775 1.50 -8.28 24.92
N ILE A 776 2.00 -9.51 25.00
CA ILE A 776 2.04 -10.46 23.89
C ILE A 776 1.11 -11.62 24.24
N THR A 777 0.18 -11.93 23.35
CA THR A 777 -0.71 -13.10 23.40
C THR A 777 -0.37 -14.04 22.25
N HIS A 778 -1.07 -15.17 22.12
CA HIS A 778 -0.88 -16.07 20.97
C HIS A 778 -1.24 -15.39 19.64
N THR A 779 -2.28 -14.53 19.61
CA THR A 779 -2.71 -13.88 18.36
C THR A 779 -2.03 -12.56 18.03
N GLY A 780 -1.22 -12.00 18.93
CA GLY A 780 -0.45 -10.81 18.60
C GLY A 780 0.00 -9.96 19.79
N THR A 781 0.43 -8.74 19.49
CA THR A 781 0.90 -7.78 20.49
C THR A 781 -0.14 -6.69 20.72
N SER A 782 -0.36 -6.29 21.97
CA SER A 782 -1.16 -5.13 22.35
C SER A 782 -0.35 -4.14 23.19
N TYR A 783 -0.64 -2.85 23.06
CA TYR A 783 0.00 -1.79 23.85
C TYR A 783 -1.01 -1.08 24.74
N GLU A 784 -0.69 -0.91 26.01
CA GLU A 784 -1.48 -0.12 26.94
C GLU A 784 -1.15 1.36 26.77
N LEU A 785 -2.18 2.17 26.55
CA LEU A 785 -2.09 3.61 26.50
C LEU A 785 -2.34 4.23 27.88
N SER A 786 -1.67 5.35 28.15
CA SER A 786 -1.87 6.15 29.35
C SER A 786 -1.80 7.64 29.04
N ASN A 787 -2.58 8.43 29.80
CA ASN A 787 -2.48 9.89 29.83
C ASN A 787 -1.38 10.40 30.80
N GLY A 788 -0.61 9.50 31.42
CA GLY A 788 0.44 9.81 32.39
C GLY A 788 -0.02 9.82 33.86
N LYS A 789 -1.33 9.71 34.11
CA LYS A 789 -1.92 9.53 35.44
C LYS A 789 -2.60 8.17 35.59
N GLU A 790 -3.36 7.75 34.59
CA GLU A 790 -4.14 6.51 34.59
C GLU A 790 -4.06 5.80 33.22
N PRO A 791 -4.31 4.48 33.15
CA PRO A 791 -4.44 3.77 31.90
C PRO A 791 -5.73 4.17 31.15
N LEU A 792 -5.64 4.26 29.83
CA LEU A 792 -6.75 4.60 28.93
C LEU A 792 -7.31 3.36 28.21
N GLY A 793 -6.54 2.28 28.10
CA GLY A 793 -6.94 1.07 27.39
C GLY A 793 -5.86 0.59 26.42
N TRP A 794 -6.20 -0.44 25.65
CA TRP A 794 -5.27 -1.20 24.82
C TRP A 794 -5.49 -0.92 23.34
N VAL A 795 -4.41 -0.93 22.56
CA VAL A 795 -4.46 -0.76 21.11
C VAL A 795 -3.55 -1.75 20.40
N SER A 796 -3.85 -2.02 19.13
CA SER A 796 -2.97 -2.78 18.25
C SER A 796 -1.67 -2.00 17.94
N PRO A 797 -0.59 -2.68 17.50
CA PRO A 797 0.67 -2.03 17.15
C PRO A 797 0.54 -1.01 16.02
N SER A 798 -0.39 -1.25 15.08
CA SER A 798 -0.64 -0.37 13.94
C SER A 798 -1.24 0.98 14.32
N ALA A 799 -1.93 1.05 15.47
CA ALA A 799 -2.60 2.26 15.95
C ALA A 799 -1.62 3.30 16.53
N ILE A 800 -0.34 2.97 16.68
CA ILE A 800 0.72 3.86 17.18
C ILE A 800 1.82 4.08 16.13
N ARG A 801 2.46 5.26 16.13
CA ARG A 801 3.59 5.60 15.26
C ARG A 801 4.68 6.29 16.09
N GLU A 802 5.93 6.07 15.70
CA GLU A 802 7.12 6.75 16.25
C GLU A 802 7.29 6.50 17.77
N MET A 803 7.94 5.39 18.13
CA MET A 803 8.36 5.11 19.49
C MET A 803 9.76 5.69 19.73
N SER A 804 9.85 6.88 20.32
CA SER A 804 11.14 7.32 20.85
C SER A 804 11.44 6.55 22.13
N SER A 805 12.51 5.74 22.13
CA SER A 805 13.00 5.13 23.37
C SER A 805 13.50 6.24 24.28
N VAL A 806 12.84 6.45 25.42
CA VAL A 806 13.32 7.35 26.48
C VAL A 806 14.42 6.62 27.27
N ALA A 807 15.39 6.02 26.58
CA ALA A 807 16.44 5.20 27.18
C ALA A 807 17.56 6.03 27.84
N MET A 808 17.34 7.34 28.05
CA MET A 808 18.35 8.24 28.63
C MET A 808 17.81 9.14 29.75
N PHE A 809 16.70 8.79 30.43
CA PHE A 809 16.14 9.66 31.47
C PHE A 809 15.48 8.89 32.63
N GLN A 810 16.30 8.29 33.51
CA GLN A 810 15.87 7.59 34.73
C GLN A 810 15.63 8.50 35.96
N ARG A 811 15.55 9.83 35.84
CA ARG A 811 15.34 10.74 36.99
C ARG A 811 13.88 11.21 37.16
N GLN A 812 13.35 11.12 38.39
CA GLN A 812 12.03 11.59 38.85
C GLN A 812 11.68 13.04 38.44
N LEU A 813 12.67 13.91 38.30
CA LEU A 813 12.52 15.34 37.97
C LEU A 813 11.91 15.60 36.57
N THR A 814 12.02 14.68 35.61
CA THR A 814 11.54 14.88 34.23
C THR A 814 10.10 14.40 33.99
N LYS A 815 9.52 13.58 34.88
CA LYS A 815 8.09 13.19 34.81
C LYS A 815 7.18 14.42 34.90
N LYS A 816 7.59 15.40 35.72
CA LYS A 816 6.92 16.70 35.86
C LYS A 816 7.02 17.53 34.57
N TRP A 817 8.20 17.59 33.95
CA TRP A 817 8.43 18.32 32.70
C TRP A 817 7.70 17.70 31.51
N LEU A 818 7.74 16.38 31.36
CA LEU A 818 6.96 15.63 30.37
C LEU A 818 5.46 15.88 30.57
N ASN A 819 4.93 15.70 31.78
CA ASN A 819 3.52 15.99 32.07
C ASN A 819 3.13 17.44 31.72
N THR A 820 4.05 18.39 31.88
CA THR A 820 3.84 19.79 31.49
C THR A 820 3.83 19.94 29.95
N LEU A 821 4.74 19.29 29.23
CA LEU A 821 4.78 19.30 27.76
C LEU A 821 3.55 18.61 27.13
N PHE A 822 3.14 17.46 27.69
CA PHE A 822 1.96 16.68 27.30
C PHE A 822 0.65 17.45 27.53
N SER A 823 0.49 18.04 28.72
CA SER A 823 -0.73 18.78 29.08
C SER A 823 -0.87 20.11 28.33
N THR A 824 0.22 20.70 27.84
CA THR A 824 0.16 22.01 27.14
C THR A 824 -0.23 21.87 25.66
N VAL A 825 0.09 20.74 25.01
CA VAL A 825 -0.13 20.56 23.55
C VAL A 825 -1.45 19.86 23.23
N ASN A 826 -1.97 19.01 24.12
CA ASN A 826 -3.08 18.08 23.81
C ASN A 826 -4.28 18.09 24.77
N ARG A 827 -4.32 19.00 25.77
CA ARG A 827 -5.23 18.90 26.94
C ARG A 827 -6.65 18.48 26.60
N LYS A 828 -7.35 19.26 25.77
CA LYS A 828 -8.76 19.03 25.44
C LYS A 828 -9.02 17.67 24.80
N ARG A 829 -8.22 17.28 23.80
CA ARG A 829 -8.40 15.99 23.08
C ARG A 829 -8.00 14.79 23.94
N LEU A 830 -7.05 14.96 24.86
CA LEU A 830 -6.67 13.91 25.79
C LEU A 830 -7.72 13.73 26.88
N ASP A 831 -8.33 14.82 27.35
CA ASP A 831 -9.47 14.78 28.28
C ASP A 831 -10.69 14.11 27.63
N ASP A 832 -10.98 14.40 26.35
CA ASP A 832 -12.02 13.72 25.58
C ASP A 832 -11.77 12.20 25.47
N LEU A 833 -10.52 11.79 25.14
CA LEU A 833 -10.15 10.38 25.08
C LEU A 833 -10.22 9.70 26.46
N THR A 834 -9.85 10.43 27.51
CA THR A 834 -9.91 9.94 28.91
C THR A 834 -11.35 9.76 29.37
N SER A 835 -12.26 10.63 28.94
CA SER A 835 -13.70 10.48 29.20
C SER A 835 -14.26 9.25 28.48
N LEU A 836 -13.90 9.08 27.21
CA LEU A 836 -14.31 7.90 26.43
C LEU A 836 -13.71 6.61 26.95
N SER A 837 -12.45 6.58 27.40
CA SER A 837 -11.84 5.39 28.01
C SER A 837 -12.56 4.89 29.25
N ARG A 838 -13.34 5.74 29.91
CA ARG A 838 -14.15 5.35 31.07
C ARG A 838 -15.50 4.79 30.66
N GLN A 839 -15.90 4.95 29.39
CA GLN A 839 -17.13 4.41 28.81
C GLN A 839 -16.84 3.15 28.01
N TYR A 840 -17.59 2.09 28.27
CA TYR A 840 -17.48 0.84 27.52
C TYR A 840 -18.85 0.48 26.95
N PRO A 841 -18.95 0.22 25.63
CA PRO A 841 -20.18 -0.23 25.01
C PRO A 841 -20.53 -1.63 25.51
N ILE A 842 -21.82 -1.86 25.74
CA ILE A 842 -22.31 -3.14 26.26
C ILE A 842 -23.24 -3.83 25.26
N ASN A 843 -23.96 -3.11 24.39
CA ASN A 843 -24.92 -3.60 23.39
C ASN A 843 -25.63 -4.92 23.73
N GLU A 844 -26.12 -5.05 24.97
CA GLU A 844 -26.84 -6.22 25.46
C GLU A 844 -28.32 -5.87 25.68
N LEU A 845 -29.23 -6.77 25.27
CA LEU A 845 -30.66 -6.62 25.54
C LEU A 845 -30.95 -7.08 26.96
N ALA A 846 -31.66 -6.23 27.70
CA ALA A 846 -31.95 -6.44 29.11
C ALA A 846 -33.40 -6.06 29.42
N GLN A 847 -34.05 -6.81 30.30
CA GLN A 847 -35.35 -6.43 30.88
C GLN A 847 -35.16 -5.87 32.28
N LEU A 848 -35.77 -4.71 32.58
CA LEU A 848 -35.75 -4.09 33.90
C LEU A 848 -36.58 -4.90 34.92
N THR A 849 -36.02 -5.20 36.11
CA THR A 849 -36.67 -6.11 37.07
C THR A 849 -37.18 -5.50 38.39
N ASN A 850 -36.61 -4.40 38.92
CA ASN A 850 -36.92 -3.92 40.28
C ASN A 850 -37.05 -2.39 40.46
N VAL A 851 -37.28 -1.63 39.39
CA VAL A 851 -37.62 -0.18 39.34
C VAL A 851 -36.48 0.87 39.47
N THR A 852 -36.44 2.07 38.82
CA THR A 852 -37.11 2.64 37.62
C THR A 852 -36.92 4.18 37.41
N LYS A 853 -35.72 4.74 37.55
CA LYS A 853 -35.48 6.17 37.22
C LYS A 853 -34.49 6.31 36.08
N VAL A 854 -34.94 6.90 34.98
CA VAL A 854 -34.09 7.14 33.82
C VAL A 854 -33.95 8.64 33.55
N TYR A 855 -32.77 9.02 33.11
CA TYR A 855 -32.36 10.40 32.97
C TYR A 855 -32.06 10.69 31.50
N GLU A 856 -32.53 11.81 30.96
CA GLU A 856 -32.16 12.18 29.58
C GLU A 856 -30.65 12.50 29.48
N GLN A 857 -30.06 13.05 30.55
CA GLN A 857 -28.62 13.24 30.69
C GLN A 857 -28.12 12.93 32.12
N PRO A 858 -26.85 12.48 32.27
CA PRO A 858 -26.24 12.26 33.59
C PRO A 858 -26.28 13.53 34.45
N ASP A 859 -26.62 13.37 35.73
CA ASP A 859 -26.61 14.44 36.76
C ASP A 859 -27.52 15.66 36.50
N SER A 860 -28.50 15.58 35.59
CA SER A 860 -29.51 16.65 35.42
C SER A 860 -30.63 16.53 36.48
N ALA A 861 -30.88 17.61 37.23
CA ALA A 861 -31.86 17.62 38.31
C ALA A 861 -33.34 17.71 37.85
N ALA A 862 -33.62 17.85 36.55
CA ALA A 862 -34.91 18.36 36.08
C ALA A 862 -35.68 17.50 35.05
N GLN A 863 -35.12 16.41 34.50
CA GLN A 863 -35.84 15.55 33.54
C GLN A 863 -35.59 14.07 33.84
N THR A 864 -36.35 13.53 34.80
CA THR A 864 -36.42 12.10 35.08
C THR A 864 -37.72 11.54 34.52
N THR A 865 -37.63 10.47 33.73
CA THR A 865 -38.79 9.68 33.30
C THR A 865 -38.77 8.35 34.04
N GLN A 866 -39.96 7.83 34.33
CA GLN A 866 -40.13 6.52 34.95
C GLN A 866 -40.39 5.50 33.83
N LEU A 867 -39.60 4.42 33.78
CA LEU A 867 -39.92 3.28 32.89
C LEU A 867 -40.80 2.29 33.64
N ASP A 868 -41.36 1.28 32.98
CA ASP A 868 -42.09 0.21 33.66
C ASP A 868 -41.17 -1.01 33.90
N ILE A 869 -41.45 -1.77 34.97
CA ILE A 869 -40.82 -3.09 35.17
C ILE A 869 -41.18 -3.99 33.98
N GLY A 870 -40.20 -4.71 33.45
CA GLY A 870 -40.36 -5.54 32.25
C GLY A 870 -40.05 -4.82 30.94
N THR A 871 -39.79 -3.51 30.95
CA THR A 871 -39.39 -2.77 29.75
C THR A 871 -38.08 -3.32 29.19
N SER A 872 -38.09 -3.70 27.91
CA SER A 872 -36.91 -4.10 27.16
C SER A 872 -36.03 -2.88 26.84
N VAL A 873 -34.76 -2.95 27.24
CA VAL A 873 -33.76 -1.93 26.99
C VAL A 873 -32.50 -2.54 26.37
N ILE A 874 -31.87 -1.80 25.46
CA ILE A 874 -30.54 -2.12 24.95
C ILE A 874 -29.52 -1.32 25.77
N LEU A 875 -28.67 -2.00 26.53
CA LEU A 875 -27.58 -1.37 27.27
C LEU A 875 -26.54 -0.88 26.26
N GLN A 876 -26.46 0.42 25.98
CA GLN A 876 -25.56 0.95 24.95
C GLN A 876 -24.14 1.09 25.46
N SER A 877 -23.95 1.73 26.62
CA SER A 877 -22.62 1.99 27.18
C SER A 877 -22.67 2.21 28.68
N LYS A 878 -21.59 1.87 29.38
CA LYS A 878 -21.44 2.05 30.83
C LYS A 878 -20.21 2.85 31.16
N ASN A 879 -20.34 3.79 32.08
CA ASN A 879 -19.23 4.59 32.61
C ASN A 879 -18.73 4.02 33.94
N SER A 880 -17.49 3.55 33.99
CA SER A 880 -16.92 2.86 35.16
C SER A 880 -16.65 3.74 36.38
N GLN A 881 -16.52 5.07 36.22
CA GLN A 881 -16.28 5.99 37.35
C GLN A 881 -17.56 6.55 37.95
N THR A 882 -18.52 6.89 37.11
CA THR A 882 -19.77 7.52 37.54
C THR A 882 -20.87 6.50 37.82
N GLY A 883 -20.70 5.28 37.31
CA GLY A 883 -21.72 4.23 37.35
C GLY A 883 -22.88 4.49 36.40
N TRP A 884 -22.84 5.47 35.50
CA TRP A 884 -23.96 5.69 34.57
C TRP A 884 -23.97 4.69 33.42
N VAL A 885 -25.10 4.05 33.19
CA VAL A 885 -25.37 3.14 32.06
C VAL A 885 -26.35 3.82 31.11
N LYS A 886 -25.92 4.07 29.88
CA LYS A 886 -26.80 4.51 28.81
C LYS A 886 -27.60 3.32 28.30
N VAL A 887 -28.91 3.46 28.26
CA VAL A 887 -29.86 2.45 27.77
C VAL A 887 -30.67 3.03 26.62
N LYS A 888 -31.10 2.20 25.68
CA LYS A 888 -31.96 2.59 24.55
C LYS A 888 -33.22 1.73 24.53
N LEU A 889 -34.38 2.37 24.44
CA LEU A 889 -35.67 1.71 24.29
C LEU A 889 -35.89 1.24 22.85
N GLU A 890 -36.82 0.30 22.66
CA GLU A 890 -37.24 -0.20 21.35
C GLU A 890 -37.75 0.91 20.41
N ASN A 891 -38.37 1.96 20.95
CA ASN A 891 -38.85 3.12 20.20
C ASN A 891 -37.71 4.07 19.74
N GLY A 892 -36.46 3.76 20.07
CA GLY A 892 -35.29 4.54 19.65
C GLY A 892 -34.77 5.56 20.66
N LEU A 893 -35.54 5.88 21.71
CA LEU A 893 -35.15 6.86 22.73
C LEU A 893 -34.04 6.32 23.63
N SER A 894 -33.11 7.19 24.01
CA SER A 894 -31.96 6.84 24.85
C SER A 894 -32.03 7.57 26.18
N TYR A 895 -31.73 6.85 27.26
CA TYR A 895 -31.70 7.38 28.61
C TYR A 895 -30.46 6.89 29.35
N PHE A 896 -30.20 7.46 30.52
CA PHE A 896 -29.13 7.07 31.43
C PHE A 896 -29.74 6.54 32.72
N ILE A 897 -29.19 5.45 33.24
CA ILE A 897 -29.59 4.81 34.49
C ILE A 897 -28.35 4.67 35.34
N LYS A 898 -28.44 4.97 36.64
CA LYS A 898 -27.33 4.72 37.55
C LYS A 898 -27.20 3.21 37.75
N GLU A 899 -26.01 2.65 37.61
CA GLU A 899 -25.75 1.21 37.62
C GLU A 899 -26.25 0.56 38.91
N ALA A 900 -26.09 1.23 40.05
CA ALA A 900 -26.62 0.77 41.33
C ALA A 900 -28.16 0.60 41.33
N GLU A 901 -28.86 1.28 40.42
CA GLU A 901 -30.31 1.22 40.22
C GLU A 901 -30.67 0.32 39.01
N LEU A 902 -29.68 -0.16 38.25
CA LEU A 902 -29.88 -1.00 37.07
C LEU A 902 -29.99 -2.47 37.48
N SER A 903 -31.21 -2.90 37.80
CA SER A 903 -31.55 -4.32 37.94
C SER A 903 -32.07 -4.85 36.60
N VAL A 904 -31.27 -5.68 35.91
CA VAL A 904 -31.60 -6.19 34.58
C VAL A 904 -31.43 -7.70 34.45
N ARG A 905 -32.29 -8.34 33.66
CA ARG A 905 -32.11 -9.72 33.18
C ARG A 905 -31.66 -9.68 31.71
N VAL A 906 -30.43 -10.11 31.43
CA VAL A 906 -29.90 -10.18 30.05
C VAL A 906 -30.47 -11.41 29.36
N SER A 907 -31.13 -11.22 28.21
CA SER A 907 -31.62 -12.31 27.36
C SER A 907 -30.59 -12.64 26.28
N HIS A 908 -30.40 -13.94 26.03
CA HIS A 908 -29.57 -14.46 24.93
C HIS A 908 -30.41 -14.77 23.68
N ASP A 909 -31.69 -14.41 23.67
CA ASP A 909 -32.61 -14.75 22.60
C ASP A 909 -32.33 -13.90 21.34
N PRO A 910 -32.47 -14.46 20.13
CA PRO A 910 -32.29 -13.72 18.89
C PRO A 910 -33.38 -12.65 18.74
N PHE A 911 -32.99 -11.41 18.40
CA PHE A 911 -33.91 -10.31 18.13
C PHE A 911 -33.42 -9.42 16.97
N ILE A 912 -34.31 -8.57 16.42
CA ILE A 912 -34.02 -7.66 15.32
C ILE A 912 -33.34 -6.39 15.85
N LEU A 913 -32.06 -6.18 15.52
CA LEU A 913 -31.29 -4.97 15.83
C LEU A 913 -31.67 -3.77 14.95
N LEU A 914 -31.97 -4.03 13.68
CA LEU A 914 -32.13 -3.00 12.66
C LEU A 914 -33.18 -3.44 11.65
N LYS A 915 -34.07 -2.52 11.26
CA LYS A 915 -35.06 -2.72 10.21
C LYS A 915 -35.18 -1.44 9.39
N GLU A 916 -34.78 -1.50 8.12
CA GLU A 916 -34.70 -0.33 7.25
C GLU A 916 -35.26 -0.65 5.86
N PRO A 917 -36.04 0.26 5.25
CA PRO A 917 -36.52 0.08 3.88
C PRO A 917 -35.34 0.06 2.89
N GLN A 918 -35.36 -0.88 1.95
CA GLN A 918 -34.40 -0.95 0.84
C GLN A 918 -35.11 -1.46 -0.40
N CYS A 919 -35.17 -0.66 -1.47
CA CYS A 919 -35.85 -1.04 -2.69
C CYS A 919 -34.85 -1.20 -3.84
N PHE A 920 -34.61 -2.44 -4.30
CA PHE A 920 -33.77 -2.70 -5.48
C PHE A 920 -34.06 -4.07 -6.12
N PRO A 921 -33.85 -4.22 -7.45
CA PRO A 921 -33.89 -5.51 -8.13
C PRO A 921 -32.68 -6.37 -7.75
N ALA A 922 -32.93 -7.66 -7.56
CA ALA A 922 -31.92 -8.59 -7.08
C ALA A 922 -32.04 -9.96 -7.76
N ILE A 923 -30.91 -10.66 -7.82
CA ILE A 923 -30.77 -12.01 -8.37
C ILE A 923 -30.61 -12.99 -7.21
N VAL A 924 -31.50 -13.98 -7.14
CA VAL A 924 -31.38 -15.11 -6.21
C VAL A 924 -30.43 -16.14 -6.81
N GLN A 925 -29.38 -16.49 -6.07
CA GLN A 925 -28.27 -17.30 -6.58
C GLN A 925 -28.65 -18.77 -6.81
N THR A 926 -29.57 -19.30 -5.99
CA THR A 926 -30.05 -20.68 -6.08
C THR A 926 -31.56 -20.70 -6.28
N SER A 927 -32.07 -21.68 -7.02
CA SER A 927 -33.51 -21.81 -7.29
C SER A 927 -34.32 -22.23 -6.06
N GLU A 928 -33.68 -22.83 -5.05
CA GLU A 928 -34.28 -23.24 -3.78
C GLU A 928 -33.54 -22.58 -2.61
N VAL A 929 -34.29 -21.88 -1.77
CA VAL A 929 -33.78 -21.08 -0.65
C VAL A 929 -34.76 -21.13 0.52
N VAL A 930 -34.24 -20.99 1.73
CA VAL A 930 -35.09 -20.93 2.92
C VAL A 930 -35.72 -19.54 3.00
N ILE A 931 -37.05 -19.52 2.98
CA ILE A 931 -37.85 -18.31 3.14
C ILE A 931 -38.55 -18.31 4.50
N TYR A 932 -38.75 -17.13 5.06
CA TYR A 932 -39.44 -16.92 6.34
C TYR A 932 -40.65 -16.03 6.08
N ALA A 933 -41.83 -16.40 6.57
CA ALA A 933 -43.05 -15.64 6.32
C ALA A 933 -43.06 -14.31 7.13
N SER A 934 -42.42 -14.31 8.29
CA SER A 934 -42.32 -13.16 9.20
C SER A 934 -40.92 -13.00 9.79
N LEU A 935 -40.67 -11.87 10.45
CA LEU A 935 -39.45 -11.70 11.23
C LEU A 935 -39.43 -12.60 12.47
N ASP A 936 -40.59 -12.96 13.04
CA ASP A 936 -40.65 -13.91 14.15
C ASP A 936 -40.21 -15.31 13.74
N ASP A 937 -40.52 -15.73 12.50
CA ASP A 937 -40.00 -16.97 11.93
C ASP A 937 -38.49 -16.92 11.71
N VAL A 938 -37.94 -15.74 11.38
CA VAL A 938 -36.49 -15.52 11.30
C VAL A 938 -35.85 -15.73 12.67
N LEU A 939 -36.43 -15.13 13.73
CA LEU A 939 -35.90 -15.23 15.09
C LEU A 939 -36.03 -16.66 15.66
N THR A 940 -37.10 -17.36 15.32
CA THR A 940 -37.35 -18.75 15.78
C THR A 940 -36.80 -19.82 14.83
N HIS A 941 -36.09 -19.41 13.78
CA HIS A 941 -35.54 -20.28 12.72
C HIS A 941 -36.58 -21.20 12.04
N LYS A 942 -37.85 -20.81 11.99
CA LYS A 942 -38.96 -21.56 11.36
C LYS A 942 -39.08 -21.22 9.86
N GLY A 943 -38.00 -21.43 9.11
CA GLY A 943 -37.98 -21.20 7.67
C GLY A 943 -38.52 -22.40 6.87
N LEU A 944 -39.06 -22.13 5.69
CA LEU A 944 -39.49 -23.14 4.72
C LEU A 944 -38.57 -23.11 3.51
N LEU A 945 -38.02 -24.26 3.10
CA LEU A 945 -37.32 -24.37 1.83
C LEU A 945 -38.33 -24.21 0.68
N SER A 946 -38.12 -23.22 -0.18
CA SER A 946 -39.05 -22.89 -1.26
C SER A 946 -38.32 -22.51 -2.53
N ARG A 947 -38.99 -22.72 -3.67
CA ARG A 947 -38.51 -22.23 -4.97
C ARG A 947 -38.79 -20.75 -5.12
N VAL A 948 -37.74 -19.99 -5.41
CA VAL A 948 -37.81 -18.54 -5.57
C VAL A 948 -37.39 -18.18 -7.01
N PRO A 949 -38.11 -17.27 -7.70
CA PRO A 949 -37.69 -16.80 -9.01
C PRO A 949 -36.28 -16.25 -8.98
N LYS A 950 -35.53 -16.44 -10.08
CA LYS A 950 -34.16 -15.94 -10.19
C LYS A 950 -34.09 -14.42 -10.01
N GLU A 951 -35.09 -13.68 -10.50
CA GLU A 951 -35.19 -12.24 -10.33
C GLU A 951 -36.28 -11.88 -9.31
N VAL A 952 -35.90 -11.11 -8.30
CA VAL A 952 -36.79 -10.64 -7.23
C VAL A 952 -36.57 -9.16 -6.96
N ARG A 953 -37.49 -8.53 -6.22
CA ARG A 953 -37.30 -7.17 -5.70
C ARG A 953 -37.16 -7.22 -4.19
N VAL A 954 -36.05 -6.70 -3.68
CA VAL A 954 -35.86 -6.43 -2.25
C VAL A 954 -36.65 -5.18 -1.90
N ILE A 955 -37.35 -5.20 -0.75
CA ILE A 955 -38.16 -4.09 -0.26
C ILE A 955 -37.73 -3.61 1.13
N GLN A 956 -37.08 -4.47 1.92
CA GLN A 956 -36.65 -4.15 3.27
C GLN A 956 -35.43 -4.98 3.69
N ARG A 957 -34.62 -4.44 4.58
CA ARG A 957 -33.53 -5.14 5.27
C ARG A 957 -33.84 -5.27 6.75
N ALA A 958 -33.53 -6.42 7.34
CA ALA A 958 -33.48 -6.64 8.77
C ALA A 958 -32.14 -7.25 9.19
N GLN A 959 -31.64 -6.89 10.37
CA GLN A 959 -30.42 -7.46 10.94
C GLN A 959 -30.67 -7.96 12.37
N THR A 960 -30.12 -9.11 12.72
CA THR A 960 -30.26 -9.71 14.07
C THR A 960 -29.07 -9.38 14.98
N ASN A 961 -29.23 -9.55 16.30
CA ASN A 961 -28.16 -9.43 17.31
C ASN A 961 -26.97 -10.38 17.11
N GLN A 962 -27.16 -11.46 16.34
CA GLN A 962 -26.10 -12.37 15.90
C GLN A 962 -25.40 -11.92 14.60
N SER A 963 -25.66 -10.70 14.13
CA SER A 963 -25.13 -10.13 12.88
C SER A 963 -25.61 -10.80 11.59
N ASN A 964 -26.66 -11.62 11.62
CA ASN A 964 -27.29 -12.15 10.41
C ASN A 964 -28.15 -11.06 9.73
N THR A 965 -28.07 -10.95 8.41
CA THR A 965 -28.85 -9.98 7.63
C THR A 965 -29.85 -10.71 6.74
N PHE A 966 -31.09 -10.22 6.73
CA PHE A 966 -32.19 -10.75 5.95
C PHE A 966 -32.77 -9.65 5.06
N TYR A 967 -33.16 -10.02 3.85
CA TYR A 967 -33.90 -9.18 2.94
C TYR A 967 -35.35 -9.65 2.86
N GLN A 968 -36.28 -8.71 2.91
CA GLN A 968 -37.65 -8.97 2.54
C GLN A 968 -37.75 -8.84 1.02
N ILE A 969 -38.28 -9.86 0.37
CA ILE A 969 -38.49 -9.93 -1.07
C ILE A 969 -39.98 -10.04 -1.39
N GLN A 970 -40.38 -9.48 -2.53
CA GLN A 970 -41.74 -9.60 -3.05
C GLN A 970 -41.86 -10.85 -3.95
N LEU A 971 -42.76 -11.77 -3.61
CA LEU A 971 -43.09 -12.96 -4.40
C LEU A 971 -44.57 -12.98 -4.77
N LYS A 972 -44.90 -12.64 -6.03
CA LYS A 972 -46.30 -12.49 -6.49
C LYS A 972 -47.08 -11.59 -5.51
N ASN A 973 -48.06 -12.15 -4.78
CA ASN A 973 -48.91 -11.44 -3.82
C ASN A 973 -48.45 -11.57 -2.35
N LYS A 974 -47.26 -12.10 -2.07
CA LYS A 974 -46.75 -12.28 -0.70
C LYS A 974 -45.35 -11.69 -0.53
N GLN A 975 -45.05 -11.21 0.67
CA GLN A 975 -43.72 -10.76 1.06
C GLN A 975 -43.11 -11.78 2.00
N VAL A 976 -41.87 -12.17 1.73
CA VAL A 976 -41.15 -13.16 2.55
C VAL A 976 -39.74 -12.67 2.82
N TRP A 977 -39.13 -13.14 3.89
CA TRP A 977 -37.75 -12.86 4.24
C TRP A 977 -36.85 -13.97 3.74
N ILE A 978 -35.68 -13.60 3.24
CA ILE A 978 -34.61 -14.50 2.80
C ILE A 978 -33.31 -14.00 3.41
N ARG A 979 -32.37 -14.88 3.69
CA ARG A 979 -31.03 -14.43 4.12
C ARG A 979 -30.33 -13.67 2.99
N LYS A 980 -29.57 -12.64 3.35
CA LYS A 980 -28.84 -11.77 2.41
C LYS A 980 -27.88 -12.52 1.49
N ASP A 981 -27.24 -13.58 1.98
CA ASP A 981 -26.26 -14.39 1.26
C ASP A 981 -26.84 -15.09 0.02
N HIS A 982 -28.15 -15.31 -0.04
CA HIS A 982 -28.79 -15.90 -1.22
C HIS A 982 -29.12 -14.88 -2.31
N VAL A 983 -28.87 -13.59 -2.08
CA VAL A 983 -29.36 -12.48 -2.93
C VAL A 983 -28.19 -11.58 -3.33
N THR A 984 -28.07 -11.32 -4.62
CA THR A 984 -27.08 -10.40 -5.21
C THR A 984 -27.77 -9.28 -5.98
N TYR A 985 -27.10 -8.14 -6.17
CA TYR A 985 -27.66 -7.04 -6.95
C TYR A 985 -27.76 -7.41 -8.43
N ASP A 986 -28.85 -7.00 -9.07
CA ASP A 986 -28.96 -7.05 -10.53
C ASP A 986 -28.29 -5.82 -11.16
N LEU A 987 -26.97 -5.90 -11.38
CA LEU A 987 -26.17 -4.81 -11.95
C LEU A 987 -26.56 -4.47 -13.40
N SER A 988 -27.39 -5.28 -14.06
CA SER A 988 -27.95 -4.91 -15.38
C SER A 988 -29.02 -3.81 -15.28
N LYS A 989 -29.58 -3.58 -14.08
CA LYS A 989 -30.69 -2.63 -13.84
C LYS A 989 -30.28 -1.39 -13.05
N GLY A 990 -29.00 -1.24 -12.70
CA GLY A 990 -28.54 -0.08 -11.96
C GLY A 990 -27.05 -0.08 -11.63
N VAL A 991 -26.64 0.88 -10.81
CA VAL A 991 -25.25 1.09 -10.39
C VAL A 991 -25.12 1.11 -8.88
N MET A 992 -23.97 0.68 -8.39
CA MET A 992 -23.59 0.79 -6.99
C MET A 992 -22.72 2.03 -6.79
N ASN A 993 -23.01 2.81 -5.75
CA ASN A 993 -22.08 3.83 -5.28
C ASN A 993 -21.02 3.22 -4.34
N ASN A 994 -20.01 4.02 -4.02
CA ASN A 994 -18.90 3.59 -3.15
C ASN A 994 -19.33 3.29 -1.70
N GLU A 995 -20.53 3.73 -1.30
CA GLU A 995 -21.13 3.48 0.02
C GLU A 995 -21.94 2.17 0.05
N GLY A 996 -22.01 1.43 -1.07
CA GLY A 996 -22.78 0.19 -1.15
C GLY A 996 -24.29 0.40 -1.32
N THR A 997 -24.71 1.56 -1.82
CA THR A 997 -26.10 1.87 -2.17
C THR A 997 -26.34 1.62 -3.66
N PHE A 998 -27.40 0.89 -3.97
CA PHE A 998 -27.83 0.60 -5.34
C PHE A 998 -28.78 1.69 -5.86
N PHE A 999 -28.54 2.17 -7.07
CA PHE A 999 -29.41 3.10 -7.78
C PHE A 999 -29.87 2.47 -9.10
N GLU A 1000 -31.18 2.31 -9.26
CA GLU A 1000 -31.79 1.82 -10.51
C GLU A 1000 -31.54 2.83 -11.66
N TYR A 1001 -31.35 2.32 -12.88
CA TYR A 1001 -31.26 3.17 -14.06
C TYR A 1001 -32.57 3.94 -14.29
N PRO A 1002 -32.50 5.25 -14.62
CA PRO A 1002 -33.68 6.04 -14.91
C PRO A 1002 -34.46 5.48 -16.11
N ASN A 1003 -35.79 5.51 -16.03
CA ASN A 1003 -36.68 5.19 -17.15
C ASN A 1003 -37.20 6.49 -17.80
N THR A 1004 -36.50 6.96 -18.84
CA THR A 1004 -36.78 8.24 -19.51
C THR A 1004 -38.05 8.26 -20.34
N VAL A 1005 -38.70 7.10 -20.54
CA VAL A 1005 -39.95 7.01 -21.33
C VAL A 1005 -41.10 7.76 -20.63
N ASN A 1006 -41.07 7.85 -19.29
CA ASN A 1006 -42.19 8.36 -18.50
C ASN A 1006 -41.98 9.79 -17.96
N GLU A 1007 -40.72 10.22 -17.80
CA GLU A 1007 -40.36 11.46 -17.11
C GLU A 1007 -39.01 12.01 -17.58
N PRO A 1008 -38.87 13.34 -17.83
CA PRO A 1008 -37.59 13.95 -18.18
C PRO A 1008 -36.54 13.81 -17.08
N THR A 1009 -35.32 13.44 -17.44
CA THR A 1009 -34.24 13.23 -16.48
C THR A 1009 -33.04 14.12 -16.74
N PHE A 1010 -32.53 14.73 -15.66
CA PHE A 1010 -31.37 15.61 -15.67
C PHE A 1010 -30.27 15.00 -14.81
N VAL A 1011 -29.01 15.14 -15.23
CA VAL A 1011 -27.87 14.64 -14.47
C VAL A 1011 -26.71 15.63 -14.47
N THR A 1012 -25.99 15.68 -13.35
CA THR A 1012 -24.70 16.34 -13.27
C THR A 1012 -23.68 15.41 -12.60
N VAL A 1013 -22.42 15.52 -13.01
CA VAL A 1013 -21.30 14.75 -12.46
C VAL A 1013 -20.19 15.71 -12.07
N GLY A 1014 -19.73 15.64 -10.83
CA GLY A 1014 -18.57 16.41 -10.40
C GLY A 1014 -18.44 16.57 -8.89
N ARG A 1015 -17.33 17.17 -8.46
CA ARG A 1015 -17.11 17.50 -7.05
C ARG A 1015 -18.18 18.47 -6.55
N LEU A 1016 -18.79 18.18 -5.41
CA LEU A 1016 -19.77 19.06 -4.77
C LEU A 1016 -19.04 20.21 -4.07
N SER A 1017 -18.89 21.33 -4.77
CA SER A 1017 -18.04 22.45 -4.34
C SER A 1017 -18.55 23.77 -4.91
N GLN A 1018 -18.22 24.87 -4.24
CA GLN A 1018 -18.71 26.21 -4.60
C GLN A 1018 -18.42 26.59 -6.07
N GLU A 1019 -17.25 26.22 -6.60
CA GLU A 1019 -16.89 26.50 -8.00
C GLU A 1019 -17.77 25.78 -9.03
N LYS A 1020 -18.31 24.60 -8.68
CA LYS A 1020 -19.19 23.81 -9.54
C LYS A 1020 -20.64 24.26 -9.46
N ASN A 1021 -20.99 25.00 -8.39
CA ASN A 1021 -22.24 25.72 -8.21
C ASN A 1021 -23.49 24.86 -8.50
N GLN A 1022 -23.54 23.65 -7.91
CA GLN A 1022 -24.74 22.80 -7.98
C GLN A 1022 -25.95 23.40 -7.27
N ALA A 1023 -25.74 24.37 -6.37
CA ALA A 1023 -26.81 25.14 -5.75
C ALA A 1023 -27.66 25.87 -6.81
N LEU A 1024 -26.99 26.50 -7.80
CA LEU A 1024 -27.67 27.11 -8.95
C LEU A 1024 -28.48 26.09 -9.76
N LEU A 1025 -27.95 24.87 -9.94
CA LEU A 1025 -28.69 23.79 -10.64
C LEU A 1025 -29.94 23.38 -9.88
N ILE A 1026 -29.87 23.26 -8.54
CA ILE A 1026 -31.03 22.95 -7.70
C ILE A 1026 -32.09 24.06 -7.81
N GLU A 1027 -31.69 25.33 -7.78
CA GLU A 1027 -32.60 26.47 -7.97
C GLU A 1027 -33.25 26.47 -9.36
N SER A 1028 -32.47 26.20 -10.40
CA SER A 1028 -32.96 26.11 -11.78
C SER A 1028 -33.95 24.95 -11.94
N PHE A 1029 -33.65 23.81 -11.32
CA PHE A 1029 -34.51 22.63 -11.36
C PHE A 1029 -35.79 22.83 -10.53
N LYS A 1030 -35.74 23.60 -9.44
CA LYS A 1030 -36.93 24.03 -8.71
C LYS A 1030 -37.89 24.78 -9.65
N LEU A 1031 -37.41 25.78 -10.40
CA LEU A 1031 -38.24 26.53 -11.36
C LEU A 1031 -38.83 25.60 -12.43
N TYR A 1032 -38.02 24.68 -12.94
CA TYR A 1032 -38.47 23.66 -13.89
C TYR A 1032 -39.59 22.78 -13.31
N TYR A 1033 -39.40 22.24 -12.11
CA TYR A 1033 -40.37 21.36 -11.47
C TYR A 1033 -41.64 22.10 -11.03
N GLU A 1034 -41.53 23.36 -10.62
CA GLU A 1034 -42.68 24.23 -10.34
C GLU A 1034 -43.55 24.46 -11.58
N THR A 1035 -42.93 24.56 -12.75
CA THR A 1035 -43.60 24.77 -14.04
C THR A 1035 -44.25 23.49 -14.57
N TYR A 1036 -43.53 22.37 -14.58
CA TYR A 1036 -43.96 21.15 -15.28
C TYR A 1036 -44.53 20.06 -14.38
N LYS A 1037 -44.26 20.11 -13.07
CA LYS A 1037 -44.62 19.08 -12.07
C LYS A 1037 -44.19 17.66 -12.47
N LYS A 1038 -43.14 17.56 -13.28
CA LYS A 1038 -42.51 16.34 -13.78
C LYS A 1038 -41.03 16.62 -13.97
N GLY A 1039 -40.20 15.62 -13.73
CA GLY A 1039 -38.78 15.60 -13.97
C GLY A 1039 -37.99 15.10 -12.76
N HIS A 1040 -36.86 14.46 -13.00
CA HIS A 1040 -35.95 13.99 -11.95
C HIS A 1040 -34.53 14.49 -12.16
N LEU A 1041 -33.86 14.95 -11.09
CA LEU A 1041 -32.47 15.40 -11.12
C LEU A 1041 -31.55 14.46 -10.33
N TYR A 1042 -30.51 13.96 -10.99
CA TYR A 1042 -29.47 13.13 -10.38
C TYR A 1042 -28.18 13.93 -10.17
N LEU A 1043 -27.70 13.96 -8.93
CA LEU A 1043 -26.46 14.62 -8.53
C LEU A 1043 -25.40 13.55 -8.20
N ILE A 1044 -24.44 13.36 -9.10
CA ILE A 1044 -23.36 12.37 -8.96
C ILE A 1044 -22.07 13.06 -8.51
N GLY A 1045 -21.49 12.54 -7.43
CA GLY A 1045 -20.23 13.01 -6.86
C GLY A 1045 -20.35 13.31 -5.37
N ASP A 1046 -19.21 13.68 -4.78
CA ASP A 1046 -19.12 14.07 -3.37
C ASP A 1046 -18.26 15.33 -3.20
N GLY A 1047 -18.33 15.98 -2.04
CA GLY A 1047 -17.54 17.17 -1.74
C GLY A 1047 -18.04 17.96 -0.53
N PRO A 1048 -17.30 19.02 -0.16
CA PRO A 1048 -17.58 19.84 1.02
C PRO A 1048 -18.98 20.48 1.03
N GLU A 1049 -19.63 20.66 -0.11
CA GLU A 1049 -20.98 21.26 -0.18
C GLU A 1049 -22.11 20.23 -0.02
N ARG A 1050 -21.82 18.93 0.16
CA ARG A 1050 -22.83 17.86 0.20
C ARG A 1050 -23.94 18.12 1.22
N GLU A 1051 -23.59 18.51 2.46
CA GLU A 1051 -24.58 18.82 3.50
C GLU A 1051 -25.42 20.07 3.18
N ASN A 1052 -24.79 21.12 2.65
CA ASN A 1052 -25.48 22.36 2.27
C ASN A 1052 -26.51 22.10 1.16
N LEU A 1053 -26.13 21.34 0.12
CA LEU A 1053 -27.01 20.97 -0.97
C LEU A 1053 -28.18 20.10 -0.48
N MET A 1054 -27.93 19.15 0.41
CA MET A 1054 -29.01 18.36 1.03
C MET A 1054 -29.99 19.23 1.82
N ASN A 1055 -29.51 20.21 2.57
CA ASN A 1055 -30.36 21.14 3.31
C ASN A 1055 -31.19 22.02 2.35
N GLN A 1056 -30.60 22.46 1.24
CA GLN A 1056 -31.29 23.23 0.21
C GLN A 1056 -32.41 22.41 -0.46
N ILE A 1057 -32.15 21.14 -0.81
CA ILE A 1057 -33.16 20.23 -1.38
C ILE A 1057 -34.34 20.06 -0.41
N LYS A 1058 -34.06 19.88 0.88
CA LYS A 1058 -35.08 19.77 1.94
C LYS A 1058 -35.89 21.06 2.10
N GLN A 1059 -35.22 22.21 2.10
CA GLN A 1059 -35.87 23.51 2.19
C GLN A 1059 -36.84 23.77 1.02
N TYR A 1060 -36.53 23.24 -0.16
CA TYR A 1060 -37.39 23.35 -1.33
C TYR A 1060 -38.41 22.21 -1.49
N HIS A 1061 -38.43 21.24 -0.57
CA HIS A 1061 -39.32 20.06 -0.62
C HIS A 1061 -39.16 19.23 -1.90
N LEU A 1062 -37.93 19.08 -2.39
CA LEU A 1062 -37.59 18.38 -3.64
C LEU A 1062 -36.95 17.00 -3.41
N GLU A 1063 -36.99 16.44 -2.19
CA GLU A 1063 -36.31 15.19 -1.82
C GLU A 1063 -36.80 13.98 -2.63
N LYS A 1064 -38.01 14.03 -3.17
CA LYS A 1064 -38.60 12.96 -3.98
C LYS A 1064 -38.16 12.98 -5.45
N VAL A 1065 -37.64 14.11 -5.93
CA VAL A 1065 -37.35 14.37 -7.35
C VAL A 1065 -35.90 14.81 -7.60
N ILE A 1066 -35.12 14.94 -6.54
CA ILE A 1066 -33.66 15.14 -6.61
C ILE A 1066 -32.99 14.00 -5.84
N THR A 1067 -32.12 13.24 -6.51
CA THR A 1067 -31.36 12.13 -5.92
C THR A 1067 -29.88 12.46 -5.85
N MET A 1068 -29.35 12.46 -4.63
CA MET A 1068 -27.91 12.51 -4.35
C MET A 1068 -27.34 11.08 -4.42
N MET A 1069 -26.50 10.80 -5.40
CA MET A 1069 -25.99 9.44 -5.65
C MET A 1069 -24.69 9.13 -4.91
N GLY A 1070 -24.00 10.16 -4.43
CA GLY A 1070 -22.63 10.05 -3.92
C GLY A 1070 -21.63 9.75 -5.04
N GLN A 1071 -20.45 9.26 -4.67
CA GLN A 1071 -19.40 8.95 -5.64
C GLN A 1071 -19.69 7.60 -6.33
N LEU A 1072 -19.74 7.62 -7.67
CA LEU A 1072 -19.74 6.42 -8.51
C LEU A 1072 -18.34 6.19 -9.10
N ASN A 1073 -17.90 4.93 -9.19
CA ASN A 1073 -16.65 4.58 -9.86
C ASN A 1073 -16.77 4.76 -11.39
N GLN A 1074 -17.90 4.37 -11.97
CA GLN A 1074 -18.18 4.47 -13.40
C GLN A 1074 -19.56 5.14 -13.61
N PRO A 1075 -19.60 6.48 -13.73
CA PRO A 1075 -20.87 7.21 -13.86
C PRO A 1075 -21.47 7.15 -15.27
N TYR A 1076 -20.68 6.82 -16.30
CA TYR A 1076 -21.05 7.00 -17.70
C TYR A 1076 -22.26 6.18 -18.12
N LEU A 1077 -22.33 4.90 -17.73
CA LEU A 1077 -23.47 4.06 -18.07
C LEU A 1077 -24.76 4.64 -17.48
N PHE A 1078 -24.73 5.08 -16.22
CA PHE A 1078 -25.87 5.77 -15.61
C PHE A 1078 -26.24 7.07 -16.37
N MET A 1079 -25.24 7.86 -16.76
CA MET A 1079 -25.47 9.08 -17.54
C MET A 1079 -26.16 8.80 -18.88
N THR A 1080 -25.85 7.69 -19.57
CA THR A 1080 -26.51 7.35 -20.84
C THR A 1080 -28.01 7.05 -20.71
N HIS A 1081 -28.47 6.75 -19.48
CA HIS A 1081 -29.88 6.60 -19.16
C HIS A 1081 -30.57 7.92 -18.77
N CYS A 1082 -29.89 9.07 -18.87
CA CYS A 1082 -30.48 10.39 -18.62
C CYS A 1082 -30.65 11.20 -19.91
N ASP A 1083 -31.62 12.13 -19.94
CA ASP A 1083 -31.95 12.91 -21.15
C ASP A 1083 -31.03 14.11 -21.38
N VAL A 1084 -30.68 14.82 -20.30
CA VAL A 1084 -29.91 16.07 -20.36
C VAL A 1084 -28.82 16.10 -19.28
N PHE A 1085 -27.58 16.32 -19.71
CA PHE A 1085 -26.48 16.65 -18.81
C PHE A 1085 -26.43 18.16 -18.57
N VAL A 1086 -26.32 18.58 -17.30
CA VAL A 1086 -26.28 20.00 -16.92
C VAL A 1086 -25.04 20.33 -16.11
N LEU A 1087 -24.32 21.38 -16.50
CA LEU A 1087 -23.17 21.91 -15.77
C LEU A 1087 -23.31 23.41 -15.48
N THR A 1088 -23.47 23.76 -14.21
CA THR A 1088 -23.67 25.14 -13.74
C THR A 1088 -22.42 25.81 -13.19
N SER A 1089 -21.23 25.33 -13.58
CA SER A 1089 -19.97 25.80 -13.00
C SER A 1089 -19.76 27.30 -13.18
N SER A 1090 -19.26 27.95 -12.13
CA SER A 1090 -18.86 29.36 -12.16
C SER A 1090 -17.45 29.55 -12.70
N TYR A 1091 -16.62 28.49 -12.63
CA TYR A 1091 -15.23 28.53 -13.06
C TYR A 1091 -14.72 27.14 -13.48
N GLU A 1092 -13.98 27.08 -14.58
CA GLU A 1092 -13.35 25.88 -15.14
C GLU A 1092 -12.05 26.24 -15.86
N GLY A 1093 -11.02 25.40 -15.76
CA GLY A 1093 -9.85 25.48 -16.65
C GLY A 1093 -10.13 24.86 -18.01
N GLN A 1094 -10.57 23.61 -17.98
CA GLN A 1094 -11.19 22.90 -19.10
C GLN A 1094 -12.17 21.88 -18.52
N SER A 1095 -13.42 21.91 -18.99
CA SER A 1095 -14.44 21.00 -18.48
C SER A 1095 -14.37 19.64 -19.18
N ILE A 1096 -13.66 18.70 -18.55
CA ILE A 1096 -13.54 17.31 -19.04
C ILE A 1096 -14.92 16.62 -19.01
N VAL A 1097 -15.73 16.89 -18.00
CA VAL A 1097 -17.06 16.26 -17.88
C VAL A 1097 -18.01 16.65 -19.02
N LEU A 1098 -17.89 17.87 -19.57
CA LEU A 1098 -18.62 18.24 -20.78
C LEU A 1098 -18.16 17.42 -21.98
N LEU A 1099 -16.85 17.21 -22.14
CA LEU A 1099 -16.30 16.36 -23.20
C LEU A 1099 -16.72 14.89 -23.05
N GLU A 1100 -16.79 14.38 -21.82
CA GLU A 1100 -17.31 13.05 -21.49
C GLU A 1100 -18.80 12.93 -21.88
N ALA A 1101 -19.64 13.89 -21.47
CA ALA A 1101 -21.05 13.91 -21.84
C ALA A 1101 -21.28 14.01 -23.37
N LEU A 1102 -20.47 14.82 -24.07
CA LEU A 1102 -20.48 14.91 -25.52
C LEU A 1102 -20.04 13.59 -26.19
N THR A 1103 -19.08 12.88 -25.59
CA THR A 1103 -18.62 11.55 -26.06
C THR A 1103 -19.73 10.51 -25.96
N LEU A 1104 -20.55 10.60 -24.89
CA LEU A 1104 -21.77 9.80 -24.71
C LEU A 1104 -22.94 10.25 -25.60
N LYS A 1105 -22.76 11.28 -26.44
CA LYS A 1105 -23.79 11.87 -27.32
C LYS A 1105 -25.00 12.42 -26.56
N MET A 1106 -24.82 12.83 -25.31
CA MET A 1106 -25.88 13.43 -24.52
C MET A 1106 -26.24 14.83 -25.01
N ASN A 1107 -27.47 15.27 -24.73
CA ASN A 1107 -27.80 16.68 -24.81
C ASN A 1107 -27.16 17.41 -23.62
N VAL A 1108 -26.44 18.49 -23.88
CA VAL A 1108 -25.64 19.19 -22.86
C VAL A 1108 -26.12 20.63 -22.70
N VAL A 1109 -26.30 21.04 -21.45
CA VAL A 1109 -26.57 22.44 -21.03
C VAL A 1109 -25.44 22.89 -20.12
N SER A 1110 -24.91 24.10 -20.34
CA SER A 1110 -23.94 24.69 -19.42
C SER A 1110 -24.12 26.20 -19.27
N THR A 1111 -23.65 26.73 -18.14
CA THR A 1111 -23.42 28.17 -17.95
C THR A 1111 -22.43 28.69 -18.99
N ASP A 1112 -22.62 29.93 -19.42
CA ASP A 1112 -21.76 30.60 -20.39
C ASP A 1112 -20.55 31.21 -19.71
N ILE A 1113 -19.57 30.36 -19.41
CA ILE A 1113 -18.22 30.75 -18.95
C ILE A 1113 -17.19 30.43 -20.04
N PRO A 1114 -16.03 31.12 -20.08
CA PRO A 1114 -15.09 31.01 -21.20
C PRO A 1114 -14.67 29.57 -21.55
N ALA A 1115 -14.37 28.73 -20.55
CA ALA A 1115 -13.98 27.34 -20.77
C ALA A 1115 -15.14 26.46 -21.30
N CYS A 1116 -16.37 26.61 -20.79
CA CYS A 1116 -17.54 25.87 -21.28
C CYS A 1116 -17.89 26.28 -22.72
N ARG A 1117 -17.81 27.58 -23.01
CA ARG A 1117 -18.06 28.12 -24.36
C ARG A 1117 -17.09 27.52 -25.38
N GLN A 1118 -15.82 27.37 -25.03
CA GLN A 1118 -14.82 26.72 -25.88
C GLN A 1118 -15.15 25.24 -26.12
N VAL A 1119 -15.40 24.46 -25.06
CA VAL A 1119 -15.72 23.03 -25.17
C VAL A 1119 -16.97 22.79 -26.02
N LEU A 1120 -18.00 23.61 -25.87
CA LEU A 1120 -19.24 23.52 -26.64
C LEU A 1120 -19.15 24.18 -28.04
N GLY A 1121 -17.99 24.71 -28.43
CA GLY A 1121 -17.75 25.32 -29.73
C GLY A 1121 -18.65 26.51 -30.01
N ASN A 1122 -18.78 27.44 -29.05
CA ASN A 1122 -19.73 28.57 -29.08
C ASN A 1122 -21.20 28.13 -29.26
N GLY A 1123 -21.59 27.06 -28.57
CA GLY A 1123 -22.95 26.52 -28.60
C GLY A 1123 -23.28 25.65 -29.82
N LYS A 1124 -22.24 25.16 -30.51
CA LYS A 1124 -22.33 24.23 -31.65
C LYS A 1124 -22.65 22.80 -31.22
N TYR A 1125 -22.09 22.36 -30.09
CA TYR A 1125 -22.21 20.99 -29.57
C TYR A 1125 -23.22 20.85 -28.42
N GLY A 1126 -23.63 21.96 -27.80
CA GLY A 1126 -24.58 21.98 -26.69
C GLY A 1126 -25.17 23.38 -26.46
N MET A 1127 -26.07 23.51 -25.50
CA MET A 1127 -26.72 24.78 -25.13
C MET A 1127 -25.88 25.56 -24.11
N LEU A 1128 -25.73 26.86 -24.34
CA LEU A 1128 -25.17 27.81 -23.37
C LEU A 1128 -26.31 28.65 -22.81
N ALA A 1129 -26.38 28.78 -21.49
CA ALA A 1129 -27.35 29.65 -20.83
C ALA A 1129 -27.10 31.11 -21.22
N LYS A 1130 -28.15 31.87 -21.55
CA LYS A 1130 -28.01 33.30 -21.91
C LYS A 1130 -27.57 34.16 -20.73
N GLN A 1131 -28.02 33.78 -19.53
CA GLN A 1131 -27.66 34.39 -18.25
C GLN A 1131 -27.25 33.25 -17.32
N ASN A 1132 -26.23 33.49 -16.49
CA ASN A 1132 -25.69 32.50 -15.56
C ASN A 1132 -26.41 32.55 -14.20
N ASP A 1133 -27.74 32.55 -14.26
CA ASP A 1133 -28.67 32.55 -13.13
C ASP A 1133 -29.71 31.43 -13.28
N ALA A 1134 -30.58 31.28 -12.27
CA ALA A 1134 -31.49 30.14 -12.18
C ALA A 1134 -32.49 30.12 -13.37
N GLU A 1135 -32.96 31.29 -13.77
CA GLU A 1135 -33.90 31.45 -14.89
C GLU A 1135 -33.22 31.17 -16.24
N GLY A 1136 -31.99 31.65 -16.44
CA GLY A 1136 -31.20 31.40 -17.65
C GLY A 1136 -30.88 29.92 -17.85
N VAL A 1137 -30.51 29.21 -16.79
CA VAL A 1137 -30.24 27.76 -16.82
C VAL A 1137 -31.54 26.98 -17.02
N PHE A 1138 -32.63 27.34 -16.33
CA PHE A 1138 -33.96 26.77 -16.55
C PHE A 1138 -34.40 26.86 -18.02
N ASN A 1139 -34.31 28.05 -18.61
CA ASN A 1139 -34.67 28.29 -20.02
C ASN A 1139 -33.82 27.44 -20.98
N ALA A 1140 -32.53 27.25 -20.67
CA ALA A 1140 -31.64 26.41 -21.46
C ALA A 1140 -31.97 24.92 -21.33
N MET A 1141 -32.30 24.44 -20.13
CA MET A 1141 -32.79 23.08 -19.87
C MET A 1141 -34.06 22.79 -20.67
N GLU A 1142 -35.05 23.68 -20.57
CA GLU A 1142 -36.32 23.55 -21.29
C GLU A 1142 -36.12 23.51 -22.81
N ALA A 1143 -35.38 24.48 -23.36
CA ALA A 1143 -35.16 24.57 -24.80
C ALA A 1143 -34.44 23.33 -25.37
N THR A 1144 -33.54 22.74 -24.58
CA THR A 1144 -32.80 21.54 -24.94
C THR A 1144 -33.70 20.31 -24.95
N LEU A 1145 -34.51 20.13 -23.90
CA LEU A 1145 -35.47 19.03 -23.79
C LEU A 1145 -36.52 19.06 -24.92
N MET A 1146 -37.03 20.26 -25.23
CA MET A 1146 -38.01 20.49 -26.30
C MET A 1146 -37.41 20.39 -27.71
N LYS A 1147 -36.11 20.07 -27.84
CA LYS A 1147 -35.37 19.98 -29.11
C LYS A 1147 -35.49 21.23 -29.99
N LYS A 1148 -35.62 22.42 -29.37
CA LYS A 1148 -35.75 23.72 -30.06
C LYS A 1148 -34.50 24.07 -30.89
N LYS A 1149 -33.37 23.40 -30.64
CA LYS A 1149 -32.10 23.56 -31.37
C LYS A 1149 -31.48 22.20 -31.68
N ARG A 1150 -30.95 22.01 -32.90
CA ARG A 1150 -30.16 20.84 -33.28
C ARG A 1150 -28.68 21.11 -33.08
N PHE A 1151 -27.97 20.22 -32.38
CA PHE A 1151 -26.53 20.31 -32.15
C PHE A 1151 -25.75 19.44 -33.17
N LYS A 1152 -24.51 19.82 -33.47
CA LYS A 1152 -23.61 18.98 -34.28
C LYS A 1152 -23.03 17.86 -33.42
N SER A 1153 -22.72 16.71 -34.02
CA SER A 1153 -22.05 15.61 -33.32
C SER A 1153 -20.61 15.97 -32.98
N PHE A 1154 -20.19 15.68 -31.75
CA PHE A 1154 -18.79 15.75 -31.33
C PHE A 1154 -18.03 14.50 -31.77
N ASN A 1155 -16.80 14.66 -32.29
CA ASN A 1155 -15.93 13.54 -32.66
C ASN A 1155 -14.77 13.45 -31.64
N PRO A 1156 -14.85 12.53 -30.66
CA PRO A 1156 -13.85 12.44 -29.59
C PRO A 1156 -12.48 11.96 -30.11
N SER A 1157 -12.43 11.08 -31.11
CA SER A 1157 -11.17 10.59 -31.70
C SER A 1157 -10.42 11.70 -32.44
N HIS A 1158 -11.14 12.55 -33.19
CA HIS A 1158 -10.55 13.72 -33.83
C HIS A 1158 -10.03 14.74 -32.81
N TYR A 1159 -10.80 14.97 -31.73
CA TYR A 1159 -10.38 15.82 -30.62
C TYR A 1159 -9.09 15.30 -29.97
N ASN A 1160 -9.03 14.02 -29.58
CA ASN A 1160 -7.83 13.42 -28.99
C ASN A 1160 -6.62 13.50 -29.92
N LYS A 1161 -6.80 13.24 -31.23
CA LYS A 1161 -5.71 13.35 -32.20
C LYS A 1161 -5.12 14.77 -32.23
N LYS A 1162 -5.98 15.81 -32.20
CA LYS A 1162 -5.54 17.21 -32.15
C LYS A 1162 -4.85 17.55 -30.83
N ALA A 1163 -5.42 17.12 -29.69
CA ALA A 1163 -4.84 17.34 -28.37
C ALA A 1163 -3.46 16.68 -28.22
N MET A 1164 -3.29 15.44 -28.71
CA MET A 1164 -2.00 14.74 -28.73
C MET A 1164 -0.98 15.45 -29.62
N LEU A 1165 -1.38 15.92 -30.80
CA LEU A 1165 -0.47 16.69 -31.67
C LEU A 1165 0.01 17.97 -30.98
N ALA A 1166 -0.88 18.70 -30.28
CA ALA A 1166 -0.49 19.86 -29.50
C ALA A 1166 0.50 19.50 -28.38
N PHE A 1167 0.28 18.38 -27.68
CA PHE A 1167 1.22 17.87 -26.69
C PHE A 1167 2.60 17.56 -27.30
N TYR A 1168 2.65 16.84 -28.43
CA TYR A 1168 3.92 16.52 -29.09
C TYR A 1168 4.65 17.74 -29.65
N ASN A 1169 3.94 18.73 -30.17
CA ASN A 1169 4.54 20.00 -30.60
C ASN A 1169 5.16 20.76 -29.42
N ILE A 1170 4.63 20.60 -28.19
CA ILE A 1170 5.27 21.15 -27.00
C ILE A 1170 6.60 20.44 -26.72
N LEU A 1171 6.66 19.11 -26.89
CA LEU A 1171 7.86 18.32 -26.62
C LEU A 1171 9.00 18.54 -27.63
N ASN A 1172 8.66 18.90 -28.87
CA ASN A 1172 9.65 19.15 -29.91
C ASN A 1172 10.19 20.59 -29.83
N LYS A 1173 11.51 20.73 -29.98
CA LYS A 1173 12.19 22.03 -30.07
C LYS A 1173 11.95 22.72 -31.42
N GLU A 1174 11.58 21.95 -32.45
CA GLU A 1174 11.33 22.41 -33.81
C GLU A 1174 9.84 22.64 -34.04
N SER A 1175 9.39 23.88 -33.88
CA SER A 1175 8.28 24.48 -34.63
C SER A 1175 8.14 25.95 -34.23
N GLU A 1176 9.11 26.75 -34.67
CA GLU A 1176 8.84 28.06 -35.27
C GLU A 1176 9.08 27.98 -36.76
#